data_AF-A0A349P9S0-F1
#
_entry.id   AF-A0A349P9S0-F1
#
_cell.length_a   1.000
_cell.length_b   1.000
_cell.length_c   1.000
_cell.angle_alpha   90.00
_cell.angle_beta   90.00
_cell.angle_gamma   90.00
#
_symmetry.space_group_name_H-M   'P 1'
#
loop_
_entity.id
_entity.type
_entity.pdbx_description
1 polymer ?
#
loop_
_entity_poly.entity_id
_entity_poly.type
_entity_poly.pdbx_seq_one_letter_code
_entity_poly.pdbx_strand_id
1 'polypeptide(L)'
;MRTIAFLTIITIAAGAVPALAYDLPTATGTHRVSFSADNAVFNEDTRAIDLEGNVKLEEFSPADKPVKLIRARNLTVNMASSTVVSPEDFVMDDDAGTTYGKSGVMNYATESGRIKDGRFAYKNFVFKGRVVEFTKDKYKYKKASITSCDEEPPHYRLRSSRIYLVPDRYFLAYNNVFFVGKLPVFYFPVVYKPLGGGTPFVSIFRPGYDERNGFFVKSSYIYRVNRETRAKLYLDYFEKRGFGTGAELDYRRPEKNISNVSAYRIREYGGPKDRWGLSGGYWHKLNRFNESDPAQYYSQGYFKLLSDPKVNNDFFRNNPFAISPDEQASVALTRSSNYTVTRVSAYGRETHNADYSAFRKANSSLPRLDFSLVPFRVPGLPVLNSFSSYFENAQDDGANYWRRRGGAAWTVSKSVPLARRVTLSPSVYYDQSVLISTYPEHVDTWTGRYGGGATLRYDRAWGAFDVGYAYRRRMLENKMYNDSRAADKGQEVNSLTSQLFVMPRFNTYFKLSSSYDLRDYFRASFSRRMAPVVAEVYYAPRAGLDIYMEDSYRLGDGNKSFVSQVNIGGGDNYIGGGVANYVTDPNAWVVSNTFGFRPWKGSGWRAEAVLRYRIYAWGNFRFGDLRFFEKGFTLYRDFHDFHTKWELKERSGGVKEFFFYLSLKMNDPARRDDLEEKSRQFWRPWRKEGEVRD
;
A
#
# COMPACT_ATOMS: atom_id res chain seq x y z
N MET A 1 -81.54 24.38 84.02
CA MET A 1 -80.62 25.53 83.85
C MET A 1 -79.29 25.00 83.32
N ARG A 2 -78.77 25.59 82.24
CA ARG A 2 -77.48 25.34 81.54
C ARG A 2 -77.36 24.11 80.60
N THR A 3 -77.55 24.45 79.32
CA THR A 3 -76.90 24.00 78.08
C THR A 3 -75.56 23.25 78.19
N ILE A 4 -75.43 22.10 77.50
CA ILE A 4 -74.19 21.61 76.85
C ILE A 4 -74.57 20.86 75.56
N ALA A 5 -73.82 21.10 74.49
CA ALA A 5 -74.12 20.79 73.09
C ALA A 5 -73.70 19.37 72.64
N PHE A 6 -74.42 18.90 71.62
CA PHE A 6 -74.18 17.70 70.81
C PHE A 6 -72.90 17.77 69.99
N LEU A 7 -72.17 16.65 69.91
CA LEU A 7 -71.31 16.34 68.76
C LEU A 7 -71.30 14.82 68.55
N THR A 8 -72.08 14.35 67.56
CA THR A 8 -72.06 12.95 67.10
C THR A 8 -71.47 12.92 65.71
N ILE A 9 -70.28 12.33 65.59
CA ILE A 9 -69.56 12.12 64.33
C ILE A 9 -70.22 10.95 63.60
N ILE A 10 -70.74 11.20 62.39
CA ILE A 10 -71.20 10.16 61.46
C ILE A 10 -70.09 9.93 60.44
N THR A 11 -69.45 8.77 60.52
CA THR A 11 -68.45 8.27 59.56
C THR A 11 -69.19 7.61 58.39
N ILE A 12 -69.16 8.22 57.21
CA ILE A 12 -69.61 7.58 55.96
C ILE A 12 -68.38 6.99 55.27
N ALA A 13 -68.27 5.66 55.31
CA ALA A 13 -67.32 4.90 54.51
C ALA A 13 -67.85 4.77 53.07
N ALA A 14 -67.27 5.54 52.14
CA ALA A 14 -67.45 5.32 50.71
C ALA A 14 -66.40 4.31 50.25
N GLY A 15 -66.79 3.03 50.14
CA GLY A 15 -65.97 2.00 49.51
C GLY A 15 -65.82 2.29 48.02
N ALA A 16 -64.58 2.47 47.56
CA ALA A 16 -64.24 2.44 46.14
C ALA A 16 -64.43 1.00 45.64
N VAL A 17 -65.44 0.79 44.80
CA VAL A 17 -65.62 -0.46 44.06
C VAL A 17 -64.52 -0.51 42.98
N PRO A 18 -63.62 -1.51 42.97
CA PRO A 18 -62.69 -1.68 41.86
C PRO A 18 -63.50 -2.03 40.60
N ALA A 19 -63.27 -1.30 39.51
CA ALA A 19 -63.83 -1.66 38.22
C ALA A 19 -63.40 -3.09 37.87
N LEU A 20 -64.37 -3.95 37.56
CA LEU A 20 -64.12 -5.31 37.06
C LEU A 20 -63.23 -5.22 35.82
N ALA A 21 -61.99 -5.71 35.92
CA ALA A 21 -61.14 -5.92 34.77
C ALA A 21 -61.82 -6.98 33.89
N TYR A 22 -62.20 -6.61 32.67
CA TYR A 22 -62.65 -7.57 31.68
C TYR A 22 -61.45 -8.43 31.28
N ASP A 23 -61.46 -9.71 31.68
CA ASP A 23 -60.44 -10.66 31.28
C ASP A 23 -60.56 -10.92 29.78
N LEU A 24 -59.49 -10.57 29.06
CA LEU A 24 -59.41 -10.82 27.63
C LEU A 24 -59.49 -12.33 27.35
N PRO A 25 -60.09 -12.75 26.23
CA PRO A 25 -60.08 -14.14 25.80
C PRO A 25 -58.65 -14.70 25.76
N THR A 26 -58.48 -15.95 26.18
CA THR A 26 -57.19 -16.64 26.14
C THR A 26 -56.59 -16.60 24.73
N ALA A 27 -55.32 -16.21 24.64
CA ALA A 27 -54.62 -16.04 23.38
C ALA A 27 -54.63 -17.35 22.58
N THR A 28 -55.08 -17.29 21.32
CA THR A 28 -55.23 -18.46 20.43
C THR A 28 -53.97 -18.79 19.64
N GLY A 29 -52.80 -18.25 19.99
CA GLY A 29 -51.57 -18.34 19.19
C GLY A 29 -50.30 -18.56 20.01
N THR A 30 -49.23 -18.97 19.32
CA THR A 30 -47.88 -19.17 19.89
C THR A 30 -47.09 -17.87 20.08
N HIS A 31 -47.58 -16.74 19.54
CA HIS A 31 -46.99 -15.41 19.70
C HIS A 31 -47.65 -14.67 20.87
N ARG A 32 -46.85 -14.34 21.89
CA ARG A 32 -47.31 -13.60 23.06
C ARG A 32 -46.97 -12.12 22.91
N VAL A 33 -48.01 -11.28 22.92
CA VAL A 33 -47.89 -9.82 22.94
C VAL A 33 -48.55 -9.32 24.22
N SER A 34 -47.82 -8.50 24.99
CA SER A 34 -48.34 -7.77 26.14
C SER A 34 -48.50 -6.31 25.78
N PHE A 35 -49.51 -5.65 26.32
CA PHE A 35 -49.69 -4.21 26.15
C PHE A 35 -50.14 -3.55 27.45
N SER A 36 -49.76 -2.29 27.63
CA SER A 36 -50.19 -1.43 28.73
C SER A 36 -50.45 -0.03 28.18
N ALA A 37 -51.49 0.63 28.69
CA ALA A 37 -51.91 1.97 28.28
C ALA A 37 -52.72 2.62 29.42
N ASP A 38 -52.94 3.93 29.34
CA ASP A 38 -53.78 4.66 30.29
C ASP A 38 -55.28 4.30 30.09
N ASN A 39 -55.69 4.12 28.83
CA ASN A 39 -57.03 3.68 28.45
C ASN A 39 -56.95 2.57 27.38
N ALA A 40 -57.84 1.58 27.47
CA ALA A 40 -57.99 0.51 26.49
C ALA A 40 -59.47 0.26 26.20
N VAL A 41 -59.86 0.24 24.92
CA VAL A 41 -61.22 -0.08 24.46
C VAL A 41 -61.16 -1.33 23.59
N PHE A 42 -61.85 -2.39 24.00
CA PHE A 42 -61.97 -3.61 23.22
C PHE A 42 -63.30 -3.65 22.47
N ASN A 43 -63.25 -3.87 21.16
CA ASN A 43 -64.41 -4.08 20.31
C ASN A 43 -64.53 -5.58 19.98
N GLU A 44 -65.57 -6.22 20.52
CA GLU A 44 -65.77 -7.67 20.40
C GLU A 44 -66.03 -8.13 18.95
N ASP A 45 -66.78 -7.34 18.16
CA ASP A 45 -67.13 -7.65 16.78
C ASP A 45 -65.92 -7.65 15.84
N THR A 46 -65.05 -6.65 16.00
CA THR A 46 -63.86 -6.46 15.14
C THR A 46 -62.59 -7.08 15.71
N ARG A 47 -62.64 -7.52 16.97
CA ARG A 47 -61.50 -7.98 17.79
C ARG A 47 -60.32 -6.99 17.76
N ALA A 48 -60.64 -5.69 17.75
CA ALA A 48 -59.69 -4.60 17.81
C ALA A 48 -59.62 -4.05 19.24
N ILE A 49 -58.41 -3.74 19.69
CA ILE A 49 -58.12 -3.12 20.98
C ILE A 49 -57.49 -1.76 20.68
N ASP A 50 -58.20 -0.68 20.98
CA ASP A 50 -57.70 0.68 20.86
C ASP A 50 -57.06 1.10 22.19
N LEU A 51 -55.78 1.41 22.15
CA LEU A 51 -54.95 1.79 23.29
C LEU A 51 -54.59 3.27 23.20
N GLU A 52 -54.81 4.02 24.27
CA GLU A 52 -54.54 5.46 24.34
C GLU A 52 -53.80 5.82 25.64
N GLY A 53 -52.81 6.69 25.52
CA GLY A 53 -52.01 7.22 26.62
C GLY A 53 -50.91 6.27 27.08
N ASN A 54 -49.66 6.74 27.06
CA ASN A 54 -48.46 6.02 27.50
C ASN A 54 -48.36 4.55 27.03
N VAL A 55 -48.79 4.28 25.79
CA VAL A 55 -48.91 2.91 25.29
C VAL A 55 -47.54 2.25 25.17
N LYS A 56 -47.40 1.07 25.78
CA LYS A 56 -46.27 0.17 25.62
C LYS A 56 -46.77 -1.18 25.16
N LEU A 57 -46.25 -1.67 24.04
CA LEU A 57 -46.49 -3.01 23.53
C LEU A 57 -45.17 -3.79 23.52
N GLU A 58 -45.17 -4.93 24.18
CA GLU A 58 -44.01 -5.83 24.31
C GLU A 58 -44.30 -7.16 23.61
N GLU A 59 -43.41 -7.54 22.70
CA GLU A 59 -43.43 -8.85 22.06
C GLU A 59 -42.48 -9.79 22.79
N PHE A 60 -42.94 -11.00 23.13
CA PHE A 60 -42.15 -11.99 23.86
C PHE A 60 -41.71 -13.14 22.95
N SER A 61 -40.46 -13.60 23.16
CA SER A 61 -39.95 -14.83 22.58
C SER A 61 -40.59 -16.08 23.20
N PRO A 62 -40.45 -17.28 22.59
CA PRO A 62 -40.88 -18.54 23.20
C PRO A 62 -40.24 -18.85 24.56
N ALA A 63 -39.12 -18.20 24.90
CA ALA A 63 -38.43 -18.30 26.19
C ALA A 63 -38.85 -17.20 27.18
N ASP A 64 -39.97 -16.53 26.93
CA ASP A 64 -40.58 -15.48 27.74
C ASP A 64 -39.71 -14.25 28.01
N LYS A 65 -38.80 -13.94 27.08
CA LYS A 65 -38.01 -12.70 27.09
C LYS A 65 -38.60 -11.66 26.13
N PRO A 66 -38.70 -10.37 26.52
CA PRO A 66 -39.13 -9.31 25.61
C PRO A 66 -38.07 -9.12 24.51
N VAL A 67 -38.50 -9.18 23.25
CA VAL A 67 -37.65 -9.05 22.05
C VAL A 67 -37.94 -7.78 21.25
N LYS A 68 -39.08 -7.15 21.49
CA LYS A 68 -39.47 -5.89 20.83
C LYS A 68 -40.35 -5.07 21.75
N LEU A 69 -40.08 -3.76 21.81
CA LEU A 69 -40.87 -2.79 22.56
C LEU A 69 -41.34 -1.68 21.61
N ILE A 70 -42.65 -1.47 21.53
CA ILE A 70 -43.26 -0.35 20.80
C ILE A 70 -43.85 0.63 21.80
N ARG A 71 -43.47 1.90 21.70
CA ARG A 71 -43.97 3.02 22.51
C ARG A 71 -44.68 4.01 21.60
N ALA A 72 -45.93 4.33 21.92
CA ALA A 72 -46.75 5.27 21.15
C ALA A 72 -47.74 6.01 22.06
N ARG A 73 -48.34 7.09 21.55
CA ARG A 73 -49.48 7.73 22.23
C ARG A 73 -50.77 6.96 22.01
N ASN A 74 -50.98 6.53 20.77
CA ASN A 74 -52.16 5.80 20.31
C ASN A 74 -51.73 4.56 19.51
N LEU A 75 -52.37 3.42 19.76
CA LEU A 75 -52.07 2.16 19.11
C LEU A 75 -53.33 1.28 19.01
N THR A 76 -53.62 0.73 17.85
CA THR A 76 -54.70 -0.25 17.67
C THR A 76 -54.10 -1.63 17.45
N VAL A 77 -54.49 -2.60 18.27
CA VAL A 77 -54.11 -4.02 18.13
C VAL A 77 -55.31 -4.80 17.60
N ASN A 78 -55.24 -5.30 16.37
CA ASN A 78 -56.28 -6.15 15.80
C ASN A 78 -55.87 -7.62 15.89
N MET A 79 -56.55 -8.37 16.75
CA MET A 79 -56.23 -9.77 17.03
C MET A 79 -56.57 -10.69 15.86
N ALA A 80 -57.64 -10.40 15.10
CA ALA A 80 -58.09 -11.24 14.00
C ALA A 80 -57.11 -11.24 12.81
N SER A 81 -56.56 -10.07 12.48
CA SER A 81 -55.58 -9.90 11.39
C SER A 81 -54.12 -9.97 11.85
N SER A 82 -53.89 -10.11 13.16
CA SER A 82 -52.58 -10.02 13.79
C SER A 82 -51.80 -8.75 13.43
N THR A 83 -52.50 -7.60 13.39
CA THR A 83 -51.91 -6.31 13.03
C THR A 83 -51.91 -5.32 14.18
N VAL A 84 -50.87 -4.49 14.22
CA VAL A 84 -50.70 -3.34 15.10
C VAL A 84 -50.62 -2.11 14.21
N VAL A 85 -51.51 -1.14 14.45
CA VAL A 85 -51.57 0.11 13.71
C VAL A 85 -51.23 1.24 14.68
N SER A 86 -50.21 2.03 14.35
CA SER A 86 -49.96 3.30 15.03
C SER A 86 -50.29 4.44 14.06
N PRO A 87 -51.34 5.23 14.32
CA PRO A 87 -51.72 6.35 13.47
C PRO A 87 -50.78 7.57 13.63
N GLU A 88 -50.02 7.62 14.72
CA GLU A 88 -49.14 8.74 15.11
C GLU A 88 -47.69 8.29 15.32
N ASP A 89 -46.89 9.20 15.89
CA ASP A 89 -45.49 8.98 16.21
C ASP A 89 -45.31 7.79 17.16
N PHE A 90 -44.42 6.88 16.79
CA PHE A 90 -44.06 5.73 17.61
C PHE A 90 -42.54 5.51 17.59
N VAL A 91 -42.07 4.87 18.67
CA VAL A 91 -40.70 4.39 18.83
C VAL A 91 -40.74 2.88 18.97
N MET A 92 -39.96 2.18 18.18
CA MET A 92 -39.81 0.72 18.24
C MET A 92 -38.36 0.37 18.53
N ASP A 93 -38.13 -0.37 19.61
CA ASP A 93 -36.83 -0.89 20.00
C ASP A 93 -36.82 -2.41 19.78
N ASP A 94 -35.84 -2.91 19.02
CA ASP A 94 -35.61 -4.34 18.77
C ASP A 94 -34.11 -4.68 18.90
N ASP A 95 -33.74 -5.95 18.70
CA ASP A 95 -32.33 -6.41 18.72
C ASP A 95 -31.44 -5.71 17.68
N ALA A 96 -32.01 -5.14 16.61
CA ALA A 96 -31.26 -4.45 15.57
C ALA A 96 -31.03 -2.96 15.91
N GLY A 97 -31.95 -2.30 16.63
CA GLY A 97 -31.79 -0.95 17.15
C GLY A 97 -33.11 -0.19 17.32
N THR A 98 -33.01 1.13 17.48
CA THR A 98 -34.18 2.00 17.66
C THR A 98 -34.68 2.56 16.32
N THR A 99 -35.97 2.31 16.04
CA THR A 99 -36.71 2.85 14.90
C THR A 99 -37.73 3.88 15.36
N TYR A 100 -37.73 5.06 14.74
CA TYR A 100 -38.75 6.09 14.91
C TYR A 100 -39.62 6.15 13.66
N GLY A 101 -40.93 6.31 13.80
CA GLY A 101 -41.85 6.48 12.67
C GLY A 101 -42.99 7.41 13.00
N LYS A 102 -43.54 8.11 12.00
CA LYS A 102 -44.69 9.02 12.16
C LYS A 102 -46.05 8.33 12.15
N SER A 103 -46.09 7.16 11.54
CA SER A 103 -47.24 6.25 11.55
C SER A 103 -46.76 4.91 11.02
N GLY A 104 -47.40 3.82 11.40
CA GLY A 104 -46.97 2.48 11.00
C GLY A 104 -48.08 1.44 11.05
N VAL A 105 -47.91 0.39 10.26
CA VAL A 105 -48.69 -0.85 10.35
C VAL A 105 -47.71 -2.00 10.41
N MET A 106 -47.85 -2.85 11.41
CA MET A 106 -47.05 -4.06 11.59
C MET A 106 -47.97 -5.26 11.70
N ASN A 107 -47.61 -6.37 11.08
CA ASN A 107 -48.18 -7.67 11.34
C ASN A 107 -47.20 -8.45 12.22
N TYR A 108 -47.60 -8.75 13.46
CA TYR A 108 -46.72 -9.38 14.45
C TYR A 108 -46.57 -10.90 14.24
N ALA A 109 -47.49 -11.56 13.53
CA ALA A 109 -47.36 -12.97 13.20
C ALA A 109 -46.30 -13.23 12.10
N THR A 110 -46.16 -12.31 11.15
CA THR A 110 -45.20 -12.42 10.03
C THR A 110 -43.95 -11.56 10.21
N GLU A 111 -43.85 -10.82 11.33
CA GLU A 111 -42.80 -9.84 11.62
C GLU A 111 -42.55 -8.88 10.44
N SER A 112 -43.63 -8.43 9.79
CA SER A 112 -43.55 -7.58 8.59
C SER A 112 -44.42 -6.35 8.72
N GLY A 113 -44.05 -5.26 8.07
CA GLY A 113 -44.79 -4.01 8.23
C GLY A 113 -44.32 -2.89 7.33
N ARG A 114 -45.00 -1.75 7.51
CA ARG A 114 -44.75 -0.53 6.78
C ARG A 114 -44.79 0.67 7.71
N ILE A 115 -43.71 1.44 7.70
CA ILE A 115 -43.54 2.67 8.47
C ILE A 115 -43.55 3.86 7.50
N LYS A 116 -44.32 4.91 7.80
CA LYS A 116 -44.25 6.20 7.11
C LYS A 116 -43.27 7.12 7.84
N ASP A 117 -42.44 7.79 7.05
CA ASP A 117 -41.38 8.70 7.53
C ASP A 117 -40.53 8.07 8.64
N GLY A 118 -40.02 6.87 8.37
CA GLY A 118 -39.21 6.10 9.30
C GLY A 118 -37.76 6.59 9.37
N ARG A 119 -37.20 6.61 10.58
CA ARG A 119 -35.79 6.84 10.90
C ARG A 119 -35.27 5.66 11.69
N PHE A 120 -34.19 5.04 11.22
CA PHE A 120 -33.54 3.92 11.88
C PHE A 120 -32.06 4.22 12.07
N ALA A 121 -31.58 4.13 13.31
CA ALA A 121 -30.17 4.26 13.63
C ALA A 121 -29.57 2.86 13.82
N TYR A 122 -28.57 2.53 13.00
CA TYR A 122 -27.92 1.22 13.01
C TYR A 122 -26.40 1.37 12.92
N LYS A 123 -25.69 0.93 13.96
CA LYS A 123 -24.25 1.19 14.15
C LYS A 123 -23.95 2.68 13.95
N ASN A 124 -23.08 3.03 13.01
CA ASN A 124 -22.71 4.42 12.71
C ASN A 124 -23.54 5.00 11.55
N PHE A 125 -24.70 4.43 11.20
CA PHE A 125 -25.53 4.90 10.09
C PHE A 125 -26.94 5.27 10.53
N VAL A 126 -27.43 6.40 10.02
CA VAL A 126 -28.82 6.82 10.14
C VAL A 126 -29.49 6.67 8.78
N PHE A 127 -30.49 5.79 8.72
CA PHE A 127 -31.35 5.57 7.56
C PHE A 127 -32.66 6.32 7.77
N LYS A 128 -33.06 7.13 6.79
CA LYS A 128 -34.38 7.79 6.78
C LYS A 128 -35.11 7.41 5.50
N GLY A 129 -36.41 7.18 5.56
CA GLY A 129 -37.21 6.89 4.36
C GLY A 129 -38.65 7.32 4.52
N ARG A 130 -39.23 7.89 3.45
CA ARG A 130 -40.65 8.25 3.44
C ARG A 130 -41.56 7.03 3.64
N VAL A 131 -41.13 5.89 3.13
CA VAL A 131 -41.76 4.59 3.36
C VAL A 131 -40.67 3.58 3.66
N VAL A 132 -40.79 2.89 4.78
CA VAL A 132 -39.93 1.77 5.17
C VAL A 132 -40.80 0.51 5.19
N GLU A 133 -40.54 -0.41 4.27
CA GLU A 133 -41.13 -1.76 4.27
C GLU A 133 -40.14 -2.66 5.00
N PHE A 134 -40.54 -3.33 6.07
CA PHE A 134 -39.68 -4.22 6.83
C PHE A 134 -40.26 -5.62 6.92
N THR A 135 -39.36 -6.59 7.08
CA THR A 135 -39.58 -8.00 7.39
C THR A 135 -38.55 -8.37 8.44
N LYS A 136 -38.71 -9.53 9.11
CA LYS A 136 -37.78 -10.08 10.11
C LYS A 136 -36.30 -9.71 9.93
N ASP A 137 -35.75 -9.89 8.72
CA ASP A 137 -34.31 -9.70 8.47
C ASP A 137 -33.96 -8.54 7.51
N LYS A 138 -34.96 -7.82 6.97
CA LYS A 138 -34.73 -6.90 5.85
C LYS A 138 -35.58 -5.66 5.95
N TYR A 139 -34.97 -4.52 5.65
CA TYR A 139 -35.63 -3.22 5.57
C TYR A 139 -35.45 -2.64 4.17
N LYS A 140 -36.52 -2.10 3.60
CA LYS A 140 -36.55 -1.48 2.27
C LYS A 140 -37.11 -0.07 2.39
N TYR A 141 -36.23 0.90 2.22
CA TYR A 141 -36.56 2.32 2.28
C TYR A 141 -36.87 2.84 0.87
N LYS A 142 -37.95 3.59 0.69
CA LYS A 142 -38.29 4.31 -0.56
C LYS A 142 -38.20 5.81 -0.33
N LYS A 143 -37.66 6.55 -1.32
CA LYS A 143 -37.34 7.99 -1.20
C LYS A 143 -36.56 8.26 0.08
N ALA A 144 -35.40 7.64 0.15
CA ALA A 144 -34.63 7.47 1.37
C ALA A 144 -33.41 8.40 1.39
N SER A 145 -32.81 8.52 2.57
CA SER A 145 -31.48 9.10 2.72
C SER A 145 -30.69 8.34 3.76
N ILE A 146 -29.39 8.17 3.52
CA ILE A 146 -28.44 7.60 4.48
C ILE A 146 -27.34 8.62 4.80
N THR A 147 -26.94 8.68 6.07
CA THR A 147 -25.78 9.44 6.54
C THR A 147 -25.09 8.68 7.68
N SER A 148 -23.79 8.89 7.87
CA SER A 148 -23.07 8.50 9.09
C SER A 148 -22.81 9.67 10.03
N CYS A 149 -23.36 10.84 9.70
CA CYS A 149 -23.35 12.02 10.55
C CYS A 149 -24.51 11.91 11.55
N ASP A 150 -24.22 12.13 12.82
CA ASP A 150 -25.16 12.16 13.94
C ASP A 150 -25.84 13.53 14.11
N GLU A 151 -25.30 14.59 13.49
CA GLU A 151 -25.85 15.94 13.52
C GLU A 151 -27.18 16.10 12.74
N GLU A 152 -28.01 17.05 13.18
CA GLU A 152 -29.27 17.41 12.52
C GLU A 152 -29.37 18.93 12.28
N PRO A 153 -29.31 19.41 11.03
CA PRO A 153 -29.20 18.66 9.77
C PRO A 153 -27.79 18.06 9.56
N PRO A 154 -27.70 16.88 8.93
CA PRO A 154 -26.40 16.23 8.74
C PRO A 154 -25.53 17.00 7.74
N HIS A 155 -24.21 17.05 7.97
CA HIS A 155 -23.27 17.73 7.06
C HIS A 155 -23.28 17.12 5.66
N TYR A 156 -23.63 15.84 5.54
CA TYR A 156 -23.80 15.19 4.26
C TYR A 156 -24.92 14.15 4.34
N ARG A 157 -25.53 13.85 3.19
CA ARG A 157 -26.48 12.75 3.06
C ARG A 157 -26.46 12.19 1.64
N LEU A 158 -26.63 10.89 1.53
CA LEU A 158 -26.85 10.23 0.25
C LEU A 158 -28.34 10.03 0.08
N ARG A 159 -28.98 10.82 -0.81
CA ARG A 159 -30.40 10.69 -1.12
C ARG A 159 -30.58 9.60 -2.16
N SER A 160 -31.35 8.57 -1.84
CA SER A 160 -31.49 7.37 -2.66
C SER A 160 -32.95 7.15 -3.02
N SER A 161 -33.20 6.67 -4.24
CA SER A 161 -34.55 6.26 -4.63
C SER A 161 -35.03 5.07 -3.79
N ARG A 162 -34.12 4.11 -3.54
CA ARG A 162 -34.36 2.87 -2.79
C ARG A 162 -33.11 2.50 -1.99
N ILE A 163 -33.28 2.03 -0.76
CA ILE A 163 -32.22 1.41 0.05
C ILE A 163 -32.72 0.07 0.56
N TYR A 164 -31.93 -0.97 0.36
CA TYR A 164 -32.11 -2.30 0.96
C TYR A 164 -31.09 -2.44 2.08
N LEU A 165 -31.56 -2.58 3.32
CA LEU A 165 -30.73 -2.79 4.49
C LEU A 165 -30.99 -4.20 5.02
N VAL A 166 -29.92 -4.98 5.14
CA VAL A 166 -29.89 -6.29 5.80
C VAL A 166 -28.93 -6.14 6.99
N PRO A 167 -29.45 -6.01 8.22
CA PRO A 167 -28.63 -5.87 9.42
C PRO A 167 -27.50 -6.91 9.47
N ASP A 168 -26.33 -6.49 9.98
CA ASP A 168 -25.07 -7.25 10.07
C ASP A 168 -24.49 -7.81 8.77
N ARG A 169 -25.18 -7.66 7.64
CA ARG A 169 -24.73 -8.11 6.33
C ARG A 169 -24.32 -6.95 5.44
N TYR A 170 -25.26 -6.14 4.96
CA TYR A 170 -24.98 -5.04 4.03
C TYR A 170 -26.14 -4.05 3.89
N PHE A 171 -25.86 -2.88 3.31
CA PHE A 171 -26.86 -2.07 2.65
C PHE A 171 -26.53 -1.85 1.16
N LEU A 172 -27.59 -1.73 0.36
CA LEU A 172 -27.54 -1.49 -1.09
C LEU A 172 -28.49 -0.35 -1.45
N ALA A 173 -27.95 0.71 -2.05
CA ALA A 173 -28.71 1.92 -2.36
C ALA A 173 -28.68 2.23 -3.86
N TYR A 174 -29.82 2.64 -4.42
CA TYR A 174 -30.01 2.87 -5.86
C TYR A 174 -30.39 4.31 -6.20
N ASN A 175 -29.88 4.82 -7.33
CA ASN A 175 -30.07 6.17 -7.86
C ASN A 175 -29.79 7.21 -6.78
N ASN A 176 -28.53 7.27 -6.39
CA ASN A 176 -28.06 8.00 -5.23
C ASN A 176 -27.54 9.37 -5.66
N VAL A 177 -27.96 10.42 -4.99
CA VAL A 177 -27.37 11.76 -5.13
C VAL A 177 -26.73 12.11 -3.80
N PHE A 178 -25.42 12.35 -3.84
CA PHE A 178 -24.63 12.76 -2.69
C PHE A 178 -24.76 14.26 -2.48
N PHE A 179 -25.25 14.65 -1.30
CA PHE A 179 -25.39 16.04 -0.89
C PHE A 179 -24.40 16.36 0.21
N VAL A 180 -23.75 17.52 0.12
CA VAL A 180 -23.04 18.17 1.23
C VAL A 180 -23.89 19.37 1.65
N GLY A 181 -24.46 19.30 2.85
CA GLY A 181 -25.53 20.19 3.30
C GLY A 181 -26.71 20.17 2.31
N LYS A 182 -26.92 21.29 1.61
CA LYS A 182 -27.97 21.45 0.59
C LYS A 182 -27.48 21.27 -0.85
N LEU A 183 -26.16 21.24 -1.08
CA LEU A 183 -25.56 21.21 -2.41
C LEU A 183 -25.48 19.77 -2.94
N PRO A 184 -26.11 19.43 -4.08
CA PRO A 184 -25.87 18.16 -4.76
C PRO A 184 -24.48 18.17 -5.40
N VAL A 185 -23.63 17.20 -5.05
CA VAL A 185 -22.24 17.14 -5.53
C VAL A 185 -22.06 16.09 -6.62
N PHE A 186 -22.47 14.84 -6.38
CA PHE A 186 -22.29 13.74 -7.33
C PHE A 186 -23.46 12.74 -7.33
N TYR A 187 -23.70 12.11 -8.48
CA TYR A 187 -24.66 11.02 -8.64
C TYR A 187 -23.95 9.66 -8.71
N PHE A 188 -24.47 8.66 -8.00
CA PHE A 188 -24.01 7.26 -8.04
C PHE A 188 -25.19 6.33 -8.34
N PRO A 189 -25.14 5.49 -9.40
CA PRO A 189 -26.24 4.60 -9.75
C PRO A 189 -26.50 3.53 -8.68
N VAL A 190 -25.43 2.98 -8.09
CA VAL A 190 -25.50 1.94 -7.06
C VAL A 190 -24.41 2.17 -6.01
N VAL A 191 -24.75 2.04 -4.73
CA VAL A 191 -23.81 2.04 -3.60
C VAL A 191 -24.05 0.77 -2.78
N TYR A 192 -23.02 -0.07 -2.65
CA TYR A 192 -23.05 -1.29 -1.84
C TYR A 192 -22.04 -1.17 -0.70
N LYS A 193 -22.46 -1.49 0.52
CA LYS A 193 -21.57 -1.51 1.68
C LYS A 193 -21.93 -2.64 2.66
N PRO A 194 -20.99 -3.55 3.00
CA PRO A 194 -21.17 -4.53 4.04
C PRO A 194 -21.15 -3.86 5.42
N LEU A 195 -21.96 -4.40 6.34
CA LEU A 195 -22.11 -3.93 7.72
C LEU A 195 -21.51 -4.91 8.75
N GLY A 196 -20.95 -6.03 8.29
CA GLY A 196 -20.29 -7.07 9.09
C GLY A 196 -18.98 -7.58 8.48
N GLY A 197 -18.71 -8.88 8.56
CA GLY A 197 -17.50 -9.51 8.03
C GLY A 197 -17.53 -9.71 6.52
N GLY A 198 -16.68 -8.99 5.79
CA GLY A 198 -16.54 -9.06 4.33
C GLY A 198 -15.94 -7.76 3.80
N THR A 199 -15.28 -7.79 2.65
CA THR A 199 -14.77 -6.54 2.04
C THR A 199 -15.81 -5.98 1.09
N PRO A 200 -16.17 -4.69 1.20
CA PRO A 200 -17.09 -4.08 0.27
C PRO A 200 -16.58 -4.17 -1.16
N PHE A 201 -17.50 -4.17 -2.12
CA PHE A 201 -17.20 -3.56 -3.40
C PHE A 201 -17.01 -2.05 -3.18
N VAL A 202 -15.77 -1.60 -3.06
CA VAL A 202 -15.45 -0.18 -2.80
C VAL A 202 -15.25 0.54 -4.13
N SER A 203 -15.99 1.62 -4.35
CA SER A 203 -15.80 2.50 -5.51
C SER A 203 -15.19 3.82 -5.05
N ILE A 204 -14.06 4.20 -5.63
CA ILE A 204 -13.36 5.47 -5.33
C ILE A 204 -13.21 6.27 -6.61
N PHE A 205 -13.62 7.53 -6.56
CA PHE A 205 -13.53 8.46 -7.67
C PHE A 205 -12.56 9.59 -7.32
N ARG A 206 -11.66 9.92 -8.25
CA ARG A 206 -10.66 10.98 -8.07
C ARG A 206 -10.75 11.96 -9.23
N PRO A 207 -11.60 13.00 -9.11
CA PRO A 207 -11.65 14.06 -10.10
C PRO A 207 -10.37 14.91 -10.04
N GLY A 208 -9.97 15.45 -11.18
CA GLY A 208 -8.83 16.35 -11.26
C GLY A 208 -8.76 17.06 -12.60
N TYR A 209 -7.77 17.92 -12.73
CA TYR A 209 -7.50 18.66 -13.96
C TYR A 209 -5.99 18.73 -14.19
N ASP A 210 -5.59 18.55 -15.44
CA ASP A 210 -4.25 18.88 -15.89
C ASP A 210 -4.22 19.35 -17.34
N GLU A 211 -3.16 20.09 -17.71
CA GLU A 211 -3.04 20.71 -19.03
C GLU A 211 -3.14 19.68 -20.19
N ARG A 212 -2.54 18.49 -20.01
CA ARG A 212 -2.46 17.41 -21.01
C ARG A 212 -3.78 16.66 -21.18
N ASN A 213 -4.43 16.32 -20.08
CA ASN A 213 -5.61 15.43 -20.06
C ASN A 213 -6.95 16.18 -19.98
N GLY A 214 -6.94 17.48 -19.63
CA GLY A 214 -8.14 18.26 -19.35
C GLY A 214 -8.75 17.88 -18.00
N PHE A 215 -10.06 18.04 -17.88
CA PHE A 215 -10.79 17.46 -16.75
C PHE A 215 -10.77 15.93 -16.83
N PHE A 216 -10.55 15.27 -15.70
CA PHE A 216 -10.56 13.82 -15.63
C PHE A 216 -11.21 13.30 -14.36
N VAL A 217 -11.68 12.06 -14.43
CA VAL A 217 -12.16 11.29 -13.27
C VAL A 217 -11.51 9.92 -13.32
N LYS A 218 -10.67 9.61 -12.32
CA LYS A 218 -10.10 8.27 -12.16
C LYS A 218 -10.99 7.44 -11.23
N SER A 219 -11.54 6.34 -11.72
CA SER A 219 -12.42 5.47 -10.92
C SER A 219 -11.71 4.17 -10.57
N SER A 220 -11.84 3.73 -9.32
CA SER A 220 -11.26 2.48 -8.82
C SER A 220 -12.34 1.65 -8.15
N TYR A 221 -12.53 0.43 -8.62
CA TYR A 221 -13.49 -0.53 -8.10
C TYR A 221 -12.74 -1.68 -7.46
N ILE A 222 -12.85 -1.83 -6.14
CA ILE A 222 -12.07 -2.78 -5.37
C ILE A 222 -13.01 -3.85 -4.87
N TYR A 223 -12.64 -5.11 -5.07
CA TYR A 223 -13.39 -6.26 -4.59
C TYR A 223 -12.45 -7.29 -4.00
N ARG A 224 -12.73 -7.76 -2.79
CA ARG A 224 -11.99 -8.88 -2.20
C ARG A 224 -12.72 -10.17 -2.54
N VAL A 225 -12.13 -10.97 -3.42
CA VAL A 225 -12.71 -12.25 -3.87
C VAL A 225 -12.73 -13.25 -2.72
N ASN A 226 -11.65 -13.31 -1.92
CA ASN A 226 -11.54 -14.15 -0.74
C ASN A 226 -10.47 -13.58 0.23
N ARG A 227 -10.18 -14.26 1.35
CA ARG A 227 -9.18 -13.78 2.33
C ARG A 227 -7.76 -13.60 1.75
N GLU A 228 -7.44 -14.22 0.62
CA GLU A 228 -6.11 -14.28 0.01
C GLU A 228 -6.04 -13.50 -1.31
N THR A 229 -7.17 -13.12 -1.91
CA THR A 229 -7.26 -12.53 -3.24
C THR A 229 -8.07 -11.23 -3.22
N ARG A 230 -7.48 -10.17 -3.76
CA ARG A 230 -8.14 -8.87 -3.96
C ARG A 230 -7.95 -8.41 -5.40
N ALA A 231 -9.04 -7.98 -6.01
CA ALA A 231 -9.07 -7.41 -7.36
C ALA A 231 -9.40 -5.92 -7.29
N LYS A 232 -8.78 -5.13 -8.16
CA LYS A 232 -9.07 -3.72 -8.39
C LYS A 232 -9.30 -3.54 -9.88
N LEU A 233 -10.33 -2.82 -10.27
CA LEU A 233 -10.59 -2.42 -11.66
C LEU A 233 -10.47 -0.90 -11.74
N TYR A 234 -9.83 -0.42 -12.79
CA TYR A 234 -9.63 0.99 -13.07
C TYR A 234 -10.45 1.37 -14.30
N LEU A 235 -11.30 2.39 -14.17
CA LEU A 235 -12.05 3.00 -15.25
C LEU A 235 -11.86 4.50 -15.18
N ASP A 236 -10.99 5.02 -16.04
CA ASP A 236 -10.59 6.42 -16.06
C ASP A 236 -11.18 7.10 -17.29
N TYR A 237 -11.72 8.29 -17.09
CA TYR A 237 -12.15 9.17 -18.16
C TYR A 237 -11.29 10.44 -18.14
N PHE A 238 -10.68 10.75 -19.27
CA PHE A 238 -9.92 11.96 -19.50
C PHE A 238 -10.60 12.75 -20.63
N GLU A 239 -11.03 13.98 -20.39
CA GLU A 239 -11.75 14.82 -21.36
C GLU A 239 -11.03 14.89 -22.71
N LYS A 240 -9.72 15.17 -22.70
CA LYS A 240 -8.93 15.33 -23.93
C LYS A 240 -8.39 14.01 -24.50
N ARG A 241 -8.33 12.93 -23.71
CA ARG A 241 -7.60 11.69 -24.07
C ARG A 241 -8.48 10.44 -24.16
N GLY A 242 -9.70 10.49 -23.66
CA GLY A 242 -10.65 9.38 -23.72
C GLY A 242 -10.56 8.43 -22.53
N PHE A 243 -10.95 7.17 -22.77
CA PHE A 243 -11.12 6.17 -21.71
C PHE A 243 -9.88 5.31 -21.51
N GLY A 244 -9.41 5.25 -20.27
CA GLY A 244 -8.38 4.32 -19.82
C GLY A 244 -8.99 3.22 -18.95
N THR A 245 -8.58 1.99 -19.16
CA THR A 245 -9.04 0.83 -18.38
C THR A 245 -7.86 0.05 -17.83
N GLY A 246 -8.03 -0.54 -16.66
CA GLY A 246 -6.99 -1.37 -16.07
C GLY A 246 -7.51 -2.28 -14.98
N ALA A 247 -6.64 -3.15 -14.51
CA ALA A 247 -6.90 -4.04 -13.39
C ALA A 247 -5.63 -4.25 -12.57
N GLU A 248 -5.80 -4.52 -11.27
CA GLU A 248 -4.75 -4.95 -10.37
C GLU A 248 -5.27 -6.14 -9.56
N LEU A 249 -4.55 -7.26 -9.61
CA LEU A 249 -4.86 -8.47 -8.87
C LEU A 249 -3.75 -8.73 -7.85
N ASP A 250 -4.13 -8.72 -6.59
CA ASP A 250 -3.28 -9.04 -5.46
C ASP A 250 -3.65 -10.43 -4.94
N TYR A 251 -2.65 -11.30 -4.78
CA TYR A 251 -2.83 -12.60 -4.16
C TYR A 251 -1.75 -12.84 -3.11
N ARG A 252 -2.14 -13.31 -1.92
CA ARG A 252 -1.23 -13.55 -0.81
C ARG A 252 -1.67 -14.73 0.03
N ARG A 253 -0.78 -15.71 0.15
CA ARG A 253 -0.78 -16.75 1.18
C ARG A 253 0.48 -16.59 2.03
N PRO A 254 0.36 -16.25 3.33
CA PRO A 254 1.52 -16.12 4.21
C PRO A 254 2.50 -17.29 4.06
N GLU A 255 3.80 -16.98 4.00
CA GLU A 255 4.92 -17.94 3.87
C GLU A 255 4.96 -18.81 2.60
N LYS A 256 3.93 -18.74 1.74
CA LYS A 256 3.80 -19.60 0.56
C LYS A 256 3.72 -18.84 -0.76
N ASN A 257 3.03 -17.72 -0.80
CA ASN A 257 2.83 -16.98 -2.04
C ASN A 257 2.57 -15.49 -1.80
N ILE A 258 3.22 -14.64 -2.60
CA ILE A 258 2.83 -13.25 -2.80
C ILE A 258 2.91 -12.94 -4.29
N SER A 259 1.81 -12.47 -4.87
CA SER A 259 1.71 -12.14 -6.29
C SER A 259 0.96 -10.84 -6.48
N ASN A 260 1.40 -10.05 -7.45
CA ASN A 260 0.70 -8.87 -7.94
C ASN A 260 0.76 -8.86 -9.47
N VAL A 261 -0.35 -8.56 -10.11
CA VAL A 261 -0.40 -8.29 -11.55
C VAL A 261 -1.23 -7.05 -11.75
N SER A 262 -0.65 -6.01 -12.35
CA SER A 262 -1.34 -4.77 -12.69
C SER A 262 -1.17 -4.48 -14.18
N ALA A 263 -2.30 -4.31 -14.85
CA ALA A 263 -2.36 -3.95 -16.26
C ALA A 263 -3.19 -2.68 -16.42
N TYR A 264 -2.78 -1.82 -17.35
CA TYR A 264 -3.53 -0.64 -17.74
C TYR A 264 -3.37 -0.39 -19.22
N ARG A 265 -4.43 0.08 -19.87
CA ARG A 265 -4.48 0.42 -21.30
C ARG A 265 -5.34 1.66 -21.50
N ILE A 266 -4.91 2.53 -22.39
CA ILE A 266 -5.68 3.67 -22.87
C ILE A 266 -5.48 3.82 -24.37
N ARG A 267 -6.59 4.06 -25.08
CA ARG A 267 -6.57 4.46 -26.48
C ARG A 267 -6.83 5.96 -26.55
N GLU A 268 -5.78 6.73 -26.80
CA GLU A 268 -5.89 8.20 -26.83
C GLU A 268 -6.69 8.67 -28.06
N TYR A 269 -7.56 9.67 -27.88
CA TYR A 269 -8.25 10.32 -29.00
C TYR A 269 -7.24 10.89 -30.01
N GLY A 270 -7.41 10.57 -31.29
CA GLY A 270 -6.49 10.95 -32.36
C GLY A 270 -5.12 10.27 -32.31
N GLY A 271 -4.88 9.36 -31.36
CA GLY A 271 -3.63 8.62 -31.23
C GLY A 271 -3.54 7.44 -32.21
N PRO A 272 -2.39 7.21 -32.86
CA PRO A 272 -2.23 6.10 -33.81
C PRO A 272 -2.01 4.75 -33.11
N LYS A 273 -1.63 4.74 -31.83
CA LYS A 273 -1.30 3.53 -31.06
C LYS A 273 -1.92 3.58 -29.67
N ASP A 274 -2.26 2.41 -29.16
CA ASP A 274 -2.69 2.24 -27.79
C ASP A 274 -1.48 2.32 -26.85
N ARG A 275 -1.68 2.97 -25.71
CA ARG A 275 -0.68 3.03 -24.65
C ARG A 275 -1.10 2.15 -23.51
N TRP A 276 -0.15 1.39 -22.99
CA TRP A 276 -0.39 0.41 -21.95
C TRP A 276 0.82 0.29 -21.03
N GLY A 277 0.58 -0.30 -19.86
CA GLY A 277 1.59 -0.68 -18.90
C GLY A 277 1.17 -1.96 -18.17
N LEU A 278 2.12 -2.87 -18.02
CA LEU A 278 1.97 -4.15 -17.33
C LEU A 278 3.09 -4.28 -16.30
N SER A 279 2.74 -4.36 -15.03
CA SER A 279 3.71 -4.42 -13.92
C SER A 279 3.26 -5.40 -12.85
N GLY A 280 4.22 -6.03 -12.20
CA GLY A 280 3.93 -6.98 -11.14
C GLY A 280 5.01 -8.05 -11.02
N GLY A 281 4.61 -9.16 -10.43
CA GLY A 281 5.47 -10.29 -10.21
C GLY A 281 4.83 -11.30 -9.27
N TYR A 282 5.60 -12.33 -8.96
CA TYR A 282 5.22 -13.33 -7.98
C TYR A 282 6.43 -13.86 -7.24
N TRP A 283 6.20 -14.34 -6.03
CA TRP A 283 7.10 -15.24 -5.32
C TRP A 283 6.24 -16.39 -4.80
N HIS A 284 6.66 -17.62 -5.10
CA HIS A 284 5.91 -18.82 -4.75
C HIS A 284 6.84 -19.91 -4.23
N LYS A 285 6.61 -20.33 -2.99
CA LYS A 285 7.25 -21.51 -2.40
C LYS A 285 6.51 -22.77 -2.86
N LEU A 286 7.23 -23.64 -3.54
CA LEU A 286 6.73 -24.92 -4.01
C LEU A 286 6.71 -25.92 -2.86
N ASN A 287 5.84 -26.92 -2.95
CA ASN A 287 5.85 -28.04 -2.01
C ASN A 287 7.15 -28.84 -2.17
N ARG A 288 7.59 -29.51 -1.10
CA ARG A 288 8.72 -30.45 -1.18
C ARG A 288 8.35 -31.58 -2.15
N PHE A 289 9.30 -31.94 -3.00
CA PHE A 289 9.14 -33.08 -3.92
C PHE A 289 9.38 -34.42 -3.22
N ASN A 290 10.10 -34.42 -2.09
CA ASN A 290 10.38 -35.59 -1.26
C ASN A 290 10.47 -35.15 0.22
N GLU A 291 9.95 -35.94 1.16
CA GLU A 291 9.99 -35.66 2.60
C GLU A 291 11.43 -35.56 3.15
N SER A 292 12.33 -36.34 2.56
CA SER A 292 13.75 -36.42 2.97
C SER A 292 14.62 -35.30 2.40
N ASP A 293 14.13 -34.49 1.45
CA ASP A 293 14.93 -33.40 0.87
C ASP A 293 14.80 -32.12 1.71
N PRO A 294 15.87 -31.67 2.41
CA PRO A 294 15.83 -30.43 3.17
C PRO A 294 15.79 -29.17 2.27
N ALA A 295 15.94 -29.31 0.95
CA ALA A 295 15.95 -28.19 0.04
C ALA A 295 14.58 -27.49 -0.05
N GLN A 296 14.64 -26.16 -0.09
CA GLN A 296 13.51 -25.30 -0.41
C GLN A 296 13.49 -25.03 -1.91
N TYR A 297 12.30 -25.18 -2.49
CA TYR A 297 12.03 -24.88 -3.89
C TYR A 297 11.14 -23.65 -3.94
N TYR A 298 11.56 -22.62 -4.66
CA TYR A 298 10.73 -21.45 -4.88
C TYR A 298 10.92 -20.90 -6.28
N SER A 299 9.84 -20.35 -6.81
CA SER A 299 9.84 -19.63 -8.08
C SER A 299 9.55 -18.16 -7.82
N GLN A 300 10.21 -17.29 -8.57
CA GLN A 300 9.97 -15.86 -8.52
C GLN A 300 9.92 -15.26 -9.92
N GLY A 301 9.07 -14.27 -10.10
CA GLY A 301 8.98 -13.49 -11.33
C GLY A 301 8.78 -12.02 -11.03
N TYR A 302 9.30 -11.18 -11.91
CA TYR A 302 9.11 -9.73 -11.87
C TYR A 302 8.98 -9.24 -13.31
N PHE A 303 8.04 -8.34 -13.57
CA PHE A 303 7.91 -7.69 -14.85
C PHE A 303 7.47 -6.23 -14.69
N LYS A 304 8.00 -5.38 -15.55
CA LYS A 304 7.63 -3.98 -15.75
C LYS A 304 7.80 -3.69 -17.23
N LEU A 305 6.68 -3.74 -17.94
CA LEU A 305 6.57 -3.57 -19.38
C LEU A 305 5.67 -2.37 -19.63
N LEU A 306 6.02 -1.52 -20.58
CA LEU A 306 5.34 -0.30 -20.91
C LEU A 306 5.18 -0.25 -22.44
N SER A 307 4.46 0.76 -22.91
CA SER A 307 4.37 1.03 -24.35
C SER A 307 5.39 2.09 -24.76
N ASP A 308 5.66 3.04 -23.87
CA ASP A 308 6.68 4.08 -24.03
C ASP A 308 7.16 4.58 -22.64
N PRO A 309 8.33 5.24 -22.59
CA PRO A 309 8.92 5.73 -21.35
C PRO A 309 8.09 6.77 -20.58
N LYS A 310 7.13 7.46 -21.23
CA LYS A 310 6.38 8.59 -20.66
C LYS A 310 5.01 8.20 -20.10
N VAL A 311 4.57 6.95 -20.22
CA VAL A 311 3.25 6.48 -19.74
C VAL A 311 2.99 6.87 -18.29
N ASN A 312 3.99 6.70 -17.42
CA ASN A 312 3.85 7.03 -16.00
C ASN A 312 3.71 8.54 -15.77
N ASN A 313 4.52 9.37 -16.43
CA ASN A 313 4.38 10.82 -16.37
C ASN A 313 3.01 11.31 -16.87
N ASP A 314 2.42 10.63 -17.85
CA ASP A 314 1.17 11.07 -18.48
C ASP A 314 -0.09 10.66 -17.68
N PHE A 315 -0.08 9.46 -17.06
CA PHE A 315 -1.28 8.88 -16.42
C PHE A 315 -1.12 8.48 -14.94
N PHE A 316 0.10 8.21 -14.47
CA PHE A 316 0.41 7.67 -13.12
C PHE A 316 1.40 8.55 -12.36
N ARG A 317 0.99 9.78 -12.05
CA ARG A 317 1.90 10.83 -11.56
C ARG A 317 2.33 10.68 -10.09
N ASN A 318 1.76 9.75 -9.32
CA ASN A 318 2.31 9.35 -8.02
C ASN A 318 3.44 8.32 -8.16
N ASN A 319 3.64 7.73 -9.36
CA ASN A 319 4.79 6.90 -9.63
C ASN A 319 6.09 7.75 -9.57
N PRO A 320 7.12 7.32 -8.82
CA PRO A 320 8.38 8.05 -8.73
C PRO A 320 9.16 8.07 -10.04
N PHE A 321 8.93 7.11 -10.94
CA PHE A 321 9.58 7.01 -12.25
C PHE A 321 8.74 7.73 -13.30
N ALA A 322 8.81 9.07 -13.31
CA ALA A 322 8.10 9.89 -14.30
C ALA A 322 8.47 9.46 -15.73
N ILE A 323 9.76 9.48 -16.05
CA ILE A 323 10.31 8.82 -17.24
C ILE A 323 10.88 7.49 -16.79
N SER A 324 10.37 6.40 -17.36
CA SER A 324 10.82 5.06 -16.99
C SER A 324 12.18 4.79 -17.64
N PRO A 325 13.23 4.46 -16.85
CA PRO A 325 14.58 4.27 -17.38
C PRO A 325 14.68 3.04 -18.30
N ASP A 326 13.89 2.02 -17.98
CA ASP A 326 13.92 0.72 -18.63
C ASP A 326 12.60 -0.03 -18.49
N GLU A 327 12.46 -1.05 -19.32
CA GLU A 327 11.55 -2.17 -19.16
C GLU A 327 12.35 -3.41 -18.79
N GLN A 328 11.76 -4.27 -17.96
CA GLN A 328 12.42 -5.51 -17.59
C GLN A 328 11.42 -6.61 -17.27
N ALA A 329 11.78 -7.84 -17.63
CA ALA A 329 11.07 -9.04 -17.25
C ALA A 329 12.06 -10.10 -16.79
N SER A 330 11.72 -10.81 -15.72
CA SER A 330 12.56 -11.85 -15.16
C SER A 330 11.70 -12.96 -14.57
N VAL A 331 12.18 -14.19 -14.69
CA VAL A 331 11.63 -15.36 -14.01
C VAL A 331 12.77 -16.26 -13.57
N ALA A 332 12.66 -16.85 -12.39
CA ALA A 332 13.65 -17.76 -11.87
C ALA A 332 13.02 -18.86 -11.02
N LEU A 333 13.53 -20.08 -11.19
CA LEU A 333 13.26 -21.22 -10.32
C LEU A 333 14.54 -21.50 -9.52
N THR A 334 14.42 -21.57 -8.20
CA THR A 334 15.56 -21.78 -7.30
C THR A 334 15.33 -22.99 -6.41
N ARG A 335 16.34 -23.85 -6.32
CA ARG A 335 16.50 -24.89 -5.31
C ARG A 335 17.60 -24.46 -4.35
N SER A 336 17.28 -24.28 -3.08
CA SER A 336 18.22 -23.88 -2.04
C SER A 336 18.22 -24.90 -0.91
N SER A 337 19.37 -25.49 -0.62
CA SER A 337 19.62 -26.32 0.57
C SER A 337 20.53 -25.57 1.56
N ASN A 338 21.00 -26.25 2.61
CA ASN A 338 21.95 -25.68 3.56
C ASN A 338 23.33 -25.39 2.96
N TYR A 339 23.69 -26.06 1.85
CA TYR A 339 25.02 -25.99 1.26
C TYR A 339 25.00 -25.65 -0.22
N THR A 340 23.90 -25.89 -0.92
CA THR A 340 23.80 -25.71 -2.37
C THR A 340 22.66 -24.78 -2.76
N VAL A 341 22.92 -23.93 -3.75
CA VAL A 341 21.91 -23.11 -4.42
C VAL A 341 22.02 -23.39 -5.91
N THR A 342 20.93 -23.82 -6.53
CA THR A 342 20.81 -23.97 -7.98
C THR A 342 19.68 -23.08 -8.44
N ARG A 343 19.94 -22.19 -9.41
CA ARG A 343 18.95 -21.27 -9.94
C ARG A 343 18.94 -21.36 -11.46
N VAL A 344 17.76 -21.60 -12.04
CA VAL A 344 17.53 -21.42 -13.48
C VAL A 344 16.73 -20.15 -13.65
N SER A 345 17.20 -19.24 -14.50
CA SER A 345 16.57 -17.95 -14.70
C SER A 345 16.53 -17.53 -16.16
N ALA A 346 15.58 -16.66 -16.45
CA ALA A 346 15.41 -15.97 -17.70
C ALA A 346 15.23 -14.48 -17.38
N TYR A 347 15.95 -13.62 -18.09
CA TYR A 347 15.97 -12.17 -17.88
C TYR A 347 16.01 -11.42 -19.20
N GLY A 348 15.30 -10.31 -19.29
CA GLY A 348 15.37 -9.36 -20.40
C GLY A 348 15.19 -7.93 -19.90
N ARG A 349 15.93 -7.01 -20.50
CA ARG A 349 15.88 -5.57 -20.23
C ARG A 349 15.95 -4.79 -21.52
N GLU A 350 15.15 -3.75 -21.59
CA GLU A 350 15.17 -2.75 -22.64
C GLU A 350 15.35 -1.37 -22.03
N THR A 351 16.12 -0.49 -22.66
CA THR A 351 16.36 0.88 -22.19
C THR A 351 15.70 1.89 -23.12
N HIS A 352 15.30 3.04 -22.62
CA HIS A 352 14.67 4.03 -23.48
C HIS A 352 15.66 4.62 -24.49
N ASN A 353 15.15 5.02 -25.65
CA ASN A 353 15.90 5.84 -26.60
C ASN A 353 16.12 7.27 -26.05
N ALA A 354 17.05 8.01 -26.65
CA ALA A 354 17.39 9.37 -26.23
C ALA A 354 16.23 10.38 -26.38
N ASP A 355 15.29 10.12 -27.29
CA ASP A 355 14.08 10.92 -27.54
C ASP A 355 12.89 10.52 -26.66
N TYR A 356 13.04 9.46 -25.86
CA TYR A 356 12.00 8.87 -25.02
C TYR A 356 10.74 8.44 -25.79
N SER A 357 10.87 8.04 -27.06
CA SER A 357 9.74 7.60 -27.90
C SER A 357 9.47 6.09 -27.80
N ALA A 358 10.50 5.29 -27.56
CA ALA A 358 10.43 3.84 -27.50
C ALA A 358 11.54 3.26 -26.63
N PHE A 359 11.43 1.96 -26.36
CA PHE A 359 12.49 1.16 -25.74
C PHE A 359 13.29 0.42 -26.82
N ARG A 360 14.58 0.22 -26.54
CA ARG A 360 15.51 -0.56 -27.35
C ARG A 360 16.07 -1.68 -26.48
N LYS A 361 16.15 -2.88 -27.06
CA LYS A 361 16.77 -4.04 -26.44
C LYS A 361 18.17 -3.69 -25.93
N ALA A 362 18.38 -3.87 -24.63
CA ALA A 362 19.66 -3.61 -23.97
C ALA A 362 20.37 -4.93 -23.68
N ASN A 363 19.90 -5.73 -22.73
CA ASN A 363 20.50 -7.03 -22.49
C ASN A 363 19.47 -8.10 -22.14
N SER A 364 19.81 -9.34 -22.45
CA SER A 364 18.96 -10.49 -22.11
C SER A 364 19.80 -11.72 -21.83
N SER A 365 19.28 -12.60 -20.99
CA SER A 365 19.91 -13.87 -20.63
C SER A 365 18.86 -14.97 -20.56
N LEU A 366 18.87 -15.89 -21.53
CA LEU A 366 17.80 -16.86 -21.81
C LEU A 366 18.39 -18.19 -22.35
N PRO A 367 18.51 -19.25 -21.52
CA PRO A 367 18.45 -19.28 -20.07
C PRO A 367 19.81 -18.95 -19.42
N ARG A 368 19.78 -18.69 -18.10
CA ARG A 368 20.94 -18.68 -17.21
C ARG A 368 20.78 -19.71 -16.10
N LEU A 369 21.79 -20.54 -15.94
CA LEU A 369 21.94 -21.49 -14.84
C LEU A 369 23.01 -20.96 -13.89
N ASP A 370 22.67 -20.74 -12.63
CA ASP A 370 23.62 -20.44 -11.56
C ASP A 370 23.68 -21.64 -10.59
N PHE A 371 24.88 -21.97 -10.14
CA PHE A 371 25.13 -22.98 -9.11
C PHE A 371 26.12 -22.46 -8.08
N SER A 372 25.86 -22.71 -6.81
CA SER A 372 26.76 -22.35 -5.72
C SER A 372 26.76 -23.45 -4.66
N LEU A 373 27.95 -23.78 -4.15
CA LEU A 373 28.19 -24.79 -3.14
C LEU A 373 29.11 -24.20 -2.06
N VAL A 374 28.56 -23.93 -0.88
CA VAL A 374 29.27 -23.27 0.23
C VAL A 374 28.78 -23.79 1.60
N PRO A 375 29.67 -24.29 2.47
CA PRO A 375 31.00 -24.83 2.17
C PRO A 375 30.92 -26.25 1.56
N PHE A 376 31.95 -26.66 0.82
CA PHE A 376 32.25 -28.08 0.65
C PHE A 376 33.55 -28.45 1.38
N ARG A 377 33.62 -29.69 1.88
CA ARG A 377 34.77 -30.18 2.65
C ARG A 377 35.68 -30.98 1.72
N VAL A 378 36.97 -30.64 1.72
CA VAL A 378 38.02 -31.48 1.14
C VAL A 378 38.69 -32.22 2.29
N PRO A 379 38.71 -33.57 2.28
CA PRO A 379 39.36 -34.35 3.33
C PRO A 379 40.80 -33.88 3.60
N GLY A 380 41.17 -33.75 4.88
CA GLY A 380 42.51 -33.34 5.29
C GLY A 380 42.81 -31.83 5.23
N LEU A 381 41.90 -30.99 4.74
CA LEU A 381 42.12 -29.54 4.66
C LEU A 381 41.14 -28.77 5.58
N PRO A 382 41.61 -28.19 6.71
CA PRO A 382 40.79 -27.39 7.62
C PRO A 382 40.64 -25.95 7.10
N VAL A 383 40.10 -25.82 5.89
CA VAL A 383 39.86 -24.56 5.16
C VAL A 383 38.43 -24.54 4.62
N LEU A 384 37.87 -23.34 4.44
CA LEU A 384 36.57 -23.17 3.81
C LEU A 384 36.75 -23.18 2.30
N ASN A 385 36.10 -24.13 1.62
CA ASN A 385 36.02 -24.16 0.17
C ASN A 385 34.63 -23.71 -0.27
N SER A 386 34.59 -22.77 -1.22
CA SER A 386 33.37 -22.34 -1.90
C SER A 386 33.54 -22.52 -3.40
N PHE A 387 32.49 -23.03 -4.04
CA PHE A 387 32.41 -23.14 -5.49
C PHE A 387 31.19 -22.38 -6.00
N SER A 388 31.38 -21.52 -7.00
CA SER A 388 30.29 -20.82 -7.67
C SER A 388 30.48 -20.92 -9.18
N SER A 389 29.43 -21.27 -9.90
CA SER A 389 29.44 -21.29 -11.35
C SER A 389 28.16 -20.71 -11.95
N TYR A 390 28.28 -20.24 -13.18
CA TYR A 390 27.13 -19.89 -14.00
C TYR A 390 27.37 -20.30 -15.45
N PHE A 391 26.29 -20.55 -16.16
CA PHE A 391 26.29 -20.72 -17.60
C PHE A 391 25.06 -20.04 -18.17
N GLU A 392 25.26 -19.16 -19.14
CA GLU A 392 24.18 -18.37 -19.73
C GLU A 392 24.30 -18.26 -21.22
N ASN A 393 23.14 -18.19 -21.87
CA ASN A 393 23.02 -17.72 -23.24
C ASN A 393 22.53 -16.28 -23.18
N ALA A 394 23.41 -15.32 -23.43
CA ALA A 394 23.16 -13.89 -23.22
C ALA A 394 23.32 -13.07 -24.50
N GLN A 395 22.54 -12.01 -24.62
CA GLN A 395 22.70 -10.99 -25.65
C GLN A 395 23.06 -9.68 -24.95
N ASP A 396 24.24 -9.15 -25.28
CA ASP A 396 24.76 -7.89 -24.74
C ASP A 396 24.19 -6.68 -25.50
N ASP A 397 24.31 -5.49 -24.91
CA ASP A 397 23.83 -4.24 -25.52
C ASP A 397 24.56 -3.92 -26.82
N GLY A 398 23.79 -3.55 -27.84
CA GLY A 398 24.27 -3.34 -29.20
C GLY A 398 24.65 -4.60 -29.97
N ALA A 399 24.66 -5.80 -29.36
CA ALA A 399 24.98 -7.04 -30.08
C ALA A 399 23.73 -7.64 -30.75
N ASN A 400 23.81 -7.96 -32.04
CA ASN A 400 22.71 -8.59 -32.79
C ASN A 400 22.68 -10.12 -32.67
N TYR A 401 23.56 -10.70 -31.85
CA TYR A 401 23.72 -12.14 -31.69
C TYR A 401 23.76 -12.55 -30.22
N TRP A 402 23.36 -13.78 -29.96
CA TRP A 402 23.44 -14.41 -28.65
C TRP A 402 24.84 -14.96 -28.42
N ARG A 403 25.38 -14.90 -27.21
CA ARG A 403 26.67 -15.47 -26.85
C ARG A 403 26.48 -16.43 -25.69
N ARG A 404 27.04 -17.64 -25.83
CA ARG A 404 27.05 -18.60 -24.72
C ARG A 404 28.31 -18.34 -23.91
N ARG A 405 28.14 -18.12 -22.61
CA ARG A 405 29.27 -17.90 -21.72
C ARG A 405 29.04 -18.58 -20.38
N GLY A 406 30.12 -19.04 -19.78
CA GLY A 406 30.11 -19.63 -18.45
C GLY A 406 31.27 -19.14 -17.61
N GLY A 407 31.12 -19.23 -16.31
CA GLY A 407 32.18 -18.97 -15.35
C GLY A 407 32.12 -19.99 -14.23
N ALA A 408 33.28 -20.39 -13.71
CA ALA A 408 33.39 -21.22 -12.52
C ALA A 408 34.55 -20.73 -11.66
N ALA A 409 34.26 -20.46 -10.39
CA ALA A 409 35.24 -20.01 -9.41
C ALA A 409 35.28 -20.95 -8.21
N TRP A 410 36.47 -21.45 -7.90
CA TRP A 410 36.78 -22.14 -6.65
C TRP A 410 37.60 -21.21 -5.77
N THR A 411 37.11 -20.91 -4.59
CA THR A 411 37.80 -20.11 -3.58
C THR A 411 38.08 -20.93 -2.34
N VAL A 412 39.30 -20.81 -1.83
CA VAL A 412 39.77 -21.36 -0.57
C VAL A 412 40.03 -20.20 0.37
N SER A 413 39.48 -20.24 1.58
CA SER A 413 39.70 -19.19 2.58
C SER A 413 39.79 -19.77 3.99
N LYS A 414 40.50 -19.05 4.87
CA LYS A 414 40.59 -19.40 6.29
C LYS A 414 40.91 -18.17 7.11
N SER A 415 39.93 -17.62 7.82
CA SER A 415 40.18 -16.55 8.78
C SER A 415 41.00 -17.06 9.97
N VAL A 416 42.08 -16.36 10.29
CA VAL A 416 43.00 -16.65 11.38
C VAL A 416 43.02 -15.46 12.34
N PRO A 417 42.56 -15.61 13.60
CA PRO A 417 42.76 -14.58 14.60
C PRO A 417 44.24 -14.54 14.98
N LEU A 418 44.94 -13.46 14.60
CA LEU A 418 46.36 -13.27 14.93
C LEU A 418 46.54 -12.76 16.37
N ALA A 419 45.59 -11.96 16.85
CA ALA A 419 45.52 -11.48 18.22
C ALA A 419 44.05 -11.20 18.61
N ARG A 420 43.77 -10.90 19.89
CA ARG A 420 42.41 -10.63 20.41
C ARG A 420 41.59 -9.62 19.59
N ARG A 421 42.27 -8.70 18.89
CA ARG A 421 41.68 -7.60 18.12
C ARG A 421 42.16 -7.56 16.67
N VAL A 422 42.90 -8.56 16.22
CA VAL A 422 43.51 -8.60 14.89
C VAL A 422 43.15 -9.91 14.22
N THR A 423 42.43 -9.84 13.12
CA THR A 423 42.04 -11.01 12.32
C THR A 423 42.61 -10.88 10.93
N LEU A 424 43.29 -11.91 10.46
CA LEU A 424 43.73 -12.03 9.07
C LEU A 424 42.79 -12.97 8.32
N SER A 425 42.23 -12.51 7.21
CA SER A 425 41.33 -13.28 6.35
C SER A 425 41.93 -13.45 4.96
N PRO A 426 42.86 -14.42 4.78
CA PRO A 426 43.40 -14.77 3.48
C PRO A 426 42.40 -15.58 2.65
N SER A 427 42.46 -15.38 1.33
CA SER A 427 41.77 -16.18 0.33
C SER A 427 42.65 -16.39 -0.90
N VAL A 428 42.49 -17.54 -1.53
CA VAL A 428 43.09 -17.87 -2.84
C VAL A 428 41.99 -18.44 -3.71
N TYR A 429 41.97 -18.11 -4.98
CA TYR A 429 40.96 -18.62 -5.90
C TYR A 429 41.53 -18.92 -7.28
N TYR A 430 40.84 -19.83 -7.95
CA TYR A 430 40.95 -20.06 -9.38
C TYR A 430 39.57 -19.87 -10.01
N ASP A 431 39.49 -18.94 -10.96
CA ASP A 431 38.32 -18.58 -11.74
C ASP A 431 38.57 -18.95 -13.20
N GLN A 432 37.59 -19.55 -13.87
CA GLN A 432 37.69 -19.90 -15.28
C GLN A 432 36.43 -19.43 -15.99
N SER A 433 36.61 -18.55 -16.98
CA SER A 433 35.56 -18.10 -17.86
C SER A 433 35.66 -18.81 -19.21
N VAL A 434 34.52 -19.23 -19.77
CA VAL A 434 34.42 -19.81 -21.10
C VAL A 434 33.47 -18.94 -21.92
N LEU A 435 33.87 -18.64 -23.14
CA LEU A 435 33.07 -17.99 -24.17
C LEU A 435 32.96 -18.97 -25.35
N ILE A 436 31.74 -19.35 -25.67
CA ILE A 436 31.42 -20.18 -26.82
C ILE A 436 30.77 -19.27 -27.86
N SER A 437 31.45 -19.10 -28.98
CA SER A 437 30.95 -18.30 -30.08
C SER A 437 29.71 -18.94 -30.69
N THR A 438 28.76 -18.10 -31.08
CA THR A 438 27.61 -18.48 -31.93
C THR A 438 27.73 -17.87 -33.32
N TYR A 439 28.79 -17.08 -33.57
CA TYR A 439 29.04 -16.38 -34.83
C TYR A 439 30.30 -16.95 -35.49
N PRO A 440 30.28 -17.28 -36.80
CA PRO A 440 31.37 -18.02 -37.45
C PRO A 440 32.76 -17.34 -37.36
N GLU A 441 32.82 -16.02 -37.24
CA GLU A 441 34.07 -15.26 -37.20
C GLU A 441 34.72 -15.17 -35.80
N HIS A 442 34.11 -15.74 -34.76
CA HIS A 442 34.69 -15.76 -33.42
C HIS A 442 35.03 -17.19 -32.98
N VAL A 443 36.19 -17.34 -32.33
CA VAL A 443 36.71 -18.62 -31.84
C VAL A 443 36.26 -18.84 -30.39
N ASP A 444 35.96 -20.08 -30.04
CA ASP A 444 35.71 -20.47 -28.66
C ASP A 444 36.96 -20.23 -27.81
N THR A 445 36.78 -19.54 -26.69
CA THR A 445 37.87 -19.18 -25.80
C THR A 445 37.54 -19.57 -24.37
N TRP A 446 38.51 -20.13 -23.68
CA TRP A 446 38.51 -20.17 -22.22
C TRP A 446 39.67 -19.35 -21.68
N THR A 447 39.43 -18.70 -20.55
CA THR A 447 40.40 -17.83 -19.90
C THR A 447 40.42 -18.18 -18.42
N GLY A 448 41.55 -18.71 -17.95
CA GLY A 448 41.81 -18.93 -16.54
C GLY A 448 42.27 -17.64 -15.85
N ARG A 449 41.86 -17.44 -14.60
CA ARG A 449 42.31 -16.37 -13.72
C ARG A 449 42.64 -17.00 -12.38
N TYR A 450 43.83 -16.72 -11.87
CA TYR A 450 44.17 -17.07 -10.50
C TYR A 450 44.47 -15.81 -9.72
N GLY A 451 44.22 -15.87 -8.44
CA GLY A 451 44.40 -14.72 -7.58
C GLY A 451 44.24 -15.07 -6.12
N GLY A 452 44.38 -14.04 -5.31
CA GLY A 452 44.20 -14.15 -3.89
C GLY A 452 44.13 -12.78 -3.26
N GLY A 453 43.69 -12.76 -2.02
CA GLY A 453 43.66 -11.57 -1.23
C GLY A 453 43.89 -11.88 0.23
N ALA A 454 44.16 -10.85 1.00
CA ALA A 454 44.22 -10.94 2.46
C ALA A 454 43.69 -9.64 3.04
N THR A 455 42.71 -9.74 3.92
CA THR A 455 42.23 -8.60 4.70
C THR A 455 42.74 -8.74 6.13
N LEU A 456 43.53 -7.77 6.57
CA LEU A 456 43.91 -7.61 7.97
C LEU A 456 42.92 -6.64 8.61
N ARG A 457 42.13 -7.15 9.55
CA ARG A 457 41.13 -6.38 10.29
C ARG A 457 41.62 -6.12 11.71
N TYR A 458 41.58 -4.87 12.14
CA TYR A 458 41.84 -4.44 13.50
C TYR A 458 40.56 -3.91 14.15
N ASP A 459 40.03 -4.65 15.11
CA ASP A 459 38.78 -4.33 15.81
C ASP A 459 39.03 -3.61 17.14
N ARG A 460 38.24 -2.57 17.41
CA ARG A 460 38.23 -1.81 18.66
C ARG A 460 36.78 -1.53 19.08
N ALA A 461 36.59 -1.10 20.33
CA ALA A 461 35.26 -0.76 20.84
C ALA A 461 34.59 0.39 20.05
N TRP A 462 35.38 1.25 19.42
CA TRP A 462 34.91 2.36 18.60
C TRP A 462 34.68 1.99 17.13
N GLY A 463 35.00 0.78 16.67
CA GLY A 463 34.88 0.40 15.26
C GLY A 463 35.99 -0.54 14.78
N ALA A 464 36.33 -0.47 13.50
CA ALA A 464 37.32 -1.32 12.85
C ALA A 464 38.17 -0.57 11.82
N PHE A 465 39.38 -1.06 11.60
CA PHE A 465 40.24 -0.65 10.49
C PHE A 465 40.66 -1.88 9.70
N ASP A 466 40.34 -1.89 8.41
CA ASP A 466 40.63 -2.97 7.48
C ASP A 466 41.72 -2.51 6.48
N VAL A 467 42.78 -3.30 6.35
CA VAL A 467 43.76 -3.19 5.27
C VAL A 467 43.67 -4.44 4.42
N GLY A 468 43.30 -4.28 3.15
CA GLY A 468 43.14 -5.40 2.22
C GLY A 468 44.19 -5.40 1.13
N TYR A 469 44.72 -6.56 0.79
CA TYR A 469 45.48 -6.78 -0.44
C TYR A 469 44.65 -7.65 -1.38
N ALA A 470 44.65 -7.31 -2.67
CA ALA A 470 44.00 -8.10 -3.71
C ALA A 470 44.88 -8.19 -4.95
N TYR A 471 45.02 -9.40 -5.48
CA TYR A 471 45.80 -9.69 -6.68
C TYR A 471 45.03 -10.65 -7.59
N ARG A 472 44.98 -10.33 -8.89
CA ARG A 472 44.38 -11.18 -9.93
C ARG A 472 45.21 -11.14 -11.19
N ARG A 473 45.51 -12.32 -11.73
CA ARG A 473 46.20 -12.49 -13.00
C ARG A 473 45.43 -13.38 -13.96
N ARG A 474 45.37 -12.96 -15.22
CA ARG A 474 44.79 -13.66 -16.36
C ARG A 474 45.83 -14.57 -17.04
N MET A 475 45.37 -15.78 -17.39
CA MET A 475 46.07 -16.70 -18.27
C MET A 475 45.73 -16.40 -19.73
N LEU A 476 46.66 -16.72 -20.64
CA LEU A 476 46.49 -16.58 -22.07
C LEU A 476 45.30 -17.44 -22.54
N GLU A 477 44.53 -16.92 -23.48
CA GLU A 477 43.36 -17.62 -24.00
C GLU A 477 43.71 -19.03 -24.48
N ASN A 478 42.86 -19.98 -24.08
CA ASN A 478 42.99 -21.39 -24.39
C ASN A 478 44.28 -22.07 -23.89
N LYS A 479 45.02 -21.45 -22.96
CA LYS A 479 46.28 -21.97 -22.42
C LYS A 479 46.41 -21.74 -20.92
N MET A 480 47.16 -22.61 -20.24
CA MET A 480 47.43 -22.49 -18.79
C MET A 480 48.67 -21.63 -18.48
N TYR A 481 49.10 -20.77 -19.42
CA TYR A 481 50.25 -19.87 -19.26
C TYR A 481 49.77 -18.46 -18.94
N ASN A 482 50.58 -17.66 -18.24
CA ASN A 482 50.26 -16.25 -18.00
C ASN A 482 50.14 -15.46 -19.31
N ASP A 483 49.16 -14.57 -19.41
CA ASP A 483 49.02 -13.62 -20.53
C ASP A 483 50.03 -12.46 -20.41
N SER A 484 51.31 -12.77 -20.35
CA SER A 484 52.39 -11.80 -20.09
C SER A 484 52.67 -10.85 -21.26
N ARG A 485 52.18 -11.18 -22.46
CA ARG A 485 52.37 -10.39 -23.69
C ARG A 485 51.30 -9.32 -23.88
N ALA A 486 50.17 -9.42 -23.20
CA ALA A 486 49.16 -8.36 -23.22
C ALA A 486 49.72 -7.05 -22.65
N ALA A 487 49.13 -5.92 -23.03
CA ALA A 487 49.57 -4.59 -22.59
C ALA A 487 49.53 -4.43 -21.05
N ASP A 488 48.62 -5.14 -20.38
CA ASP A 488 48.48 -5.21 -18.93
C ASP A 488 49.35 -6.31 -18.27
N LYS A 489 50.18 -7.02 -19.06
CA LYS A 489 50.95 -8.22 -18.66
C LYS A 489 50.08 -9.34 -18.03
N GLY A 490 48.78 -9.30 -18.29
CA GLY A 490 47.76 -10.16 -17.69
C GLY A 490 47.41 -9.80 -16.25
N GLN A 491 47.97 -8.73 -15.66
CA GLN A 491 47.73 -8.32 -14.27
C GLN A 491 46.49 -7.42 -14.19
N GLU A 492 45.32 -8.03 -14.03
CA GLU A 492 44.05 -7.30 -14.01
C GLU A 492 43.85 -6.51 -12.70
N VAL A 493 44.28 -7.09 -11.56
CA VAL A 493 44.17 -6.46 -10.23
C VAL A 493 45.47 -6.61 -9.48
N ASN A 494 45.95 -5.52 -8.90
CA ASN A 494 46.94 -5.51 -7.83
C ASN A 494 46.70 -4.24 -7.03
N SER A 495 46.12 -4.36 -5.83
CA SER A 495 45.68 -3.18 -5.08
C SER A 495 45.77 -3.37 -3.59
N LEU A 496 46.06 -2.27 -2.90
CA LEU A 496 45.95 -2.13 -1.46
C LEU A 496 44.70 -1.32 -1.12
N THR A 497 43.77 -1.87 -0.36
CA THR A 497 42.58 -1.18 0.13
C THR A 497 42.78 -0.79 1.58
N SER A 498 42.20 0.35 1.97
CA SER A 498 42.16 0.79 3.36
C SER A 498 40.76 1.28 3.66
N GLN A 499 40.17 0.78 4.73
CA GLN A 499 38.84 1.15 5.18
C GLN A 499 38.84 1.36 6.70
N LEU A 500 38.53 2.58 7.12
CA LEU A 500 38.24 2.90 8.50
C LEU A 500 36.72 2.95 8.69
N PHE A 501 36.19 2.21 9.65
CA PHE A 501 34.80 2.25 10.06
C PHE A 501 34.73 2.56 11.55
N VAL A 502 34.24 3.73 11.93
CA VAL A 502 34.09 4.16 13.33
C VAL A 502 32.60 4.21 13.65
N MET A 503 32.18 3.47 14.68
CA MET A 503 30.80 3.38 15.14
C MET A 503 30.77 3.58 16.65
N PRO A 504 30.82 4.83 17.15
CA PRO A 504 30.85 5.10 18.59
C PRO A 504 29.52 4.73 19.28
N ARG A 505 28.41 4.70 18.53
CA ARG A 505 27.07 4.31 18.97
C ARG A 505 26.34 3.58 17.84
N PHE A 506 25.27 2.86 18.17
CA PHE A 506 24.50 2.11 17.17
C PHE A 506 23.83 2.97 16.08
N ASN A 507 23.66 4.27 16.36
CA ASN A 507 22.98 5.25 15.54
C ASN A 507 23.93 6.31 14.96
N THR A 508 25.24 6.06 14.98
CA THR A 508 26.24 6.98 14.43
C THR A 508 27.39 6.17 13.88
N TYR A 509 27.74 6.42 12.62
CA TYR A 509 28.97 5.87 12.06
C TYR A 509 29.66 6.88 11.15
N PHE A 510 30.97 6.70 11.05
CA PHE A 510 31.83 7.33 10.08
C PHE A 510 32.58 6.24 9.34
N LYS A 511 32.66 6.34 8.02
CA LYS A 511 33.40 5.41 7.19
C LYS A 511 34.29 6.21 6.23
N LEU A 512 35.54 5.80 6.14
CA LEU A 512 36.50 6.34 5.20
C LEU A 512 37.12 5.18 4.44
N SER A 513 37.07 5.21 3.11
CA SER A 513 37.69 4.16 2.30
C SER A 513 38.44 4.72 1.09
N SER A 514 39.50 4.02 0.72
CA SER A 514 40.24 4.27 -0.52
C SER A 514 40.96 2.99 -0.94
N SER A 515 41.36 2.91 -2.20
CA SER A 515 42.26 1.89 -2.70
C SER A 515 43.42 2.52 -3.46
N TYR A 516 44.55 1.81 -3.49
CA TYR A 516 45.76 2.21 -4.19
C TYR A 516 46.15 1.13 -5.19
N ASP A 517 46.36 1.51 -6.43
CA ASP A 517 46.75 0.64 -7.53
C ASP A 517 48.25 0.36 -7.51
N LEU A 518 48.61 -0.90 -7.31
CA LEU A 518 49.97 -1.43 -7.24
C LEU A 518 50.44 -2.08 -8.57
N ARG A 519 49.64 -2.00 -9.65
CA ARG A 519 50.01 -2.58 -10.96
C ARG A 519 51.21 -1.85 -11.55
N ASP A 520 52.19 -2.59 -12.05
CA ASP A 520 53.52 -2.06 -12.43
C ASP A 520 53.73 -1.96 -13.95
N TYR A 521 52.81 -2.47 -14.76
CA TYR A 521 52.92 -2.44 -16.23
C TYR A 521 52.76 -1.03 -16.82
N PHE A 522 52.27 -0.05 -16.05
CA PHE A 522 52.16 1.34 -16.46
C PHE A 522 52.73 2.30 -15.40
N ARG A 523 53.18 3.47 -15.83
CA ARG A 523 53.59 4.55 -14.93
C ARG A 523 52.41 5.50 -14.69
N ALA A 524 52.16 5.83 -13.44
CA ALA A 524 51.13 6.78 -13.02
C ALA A 524 51.57 7.49 -11.74
N SER A 525 51.16 8.75 -11.58
CA SER A 525 51.36 9.50 -10.34
C SER A 525 50.63 8.85 -9.17
N PHE A 526 51.05 9.19 -7.94
CA PHE A 526 50.35 8.77 -6.72
C PHE A 526 48.85 9.09 -6.79
N SER A 527 48.50 10.31 -7.20
CA SER A 527 47.11 10.77 -7.34
C SER A 527 46.29 9.93 -8.33
N ARG A 528 46.88 9.48 -9.45
CA ARG A 528 46.19 8.64 -10.44
C ARG A 528 46.08 7.18 -10.01
N ARG A 529 46.99 6.71 -9.14
CA ARG A 529 46.95 5.35 -8.57
C ARG A 529 45.98 5.23 -7.41
N MET A 530 45.68 6.33 -6.73
CA MET A 530 44.70 6.36 -5.65
C MET A 530 43.28 6.44 -6.24
N ALA A 531 42.43 5.48 -5.88
CA ALA A 531 41.00 5.58 -6.12
C ALA A 531 40.41 6.78 -5.36
N PRO A 532 39.21 7.26 -5.71
CA PRO A 532 38.55 8.30 -4.94
C PRO A 532 38.46 7.90 -3.46
N VAL A 533 38.83 8.84 -2.59
CA VAL A 533 38.59 8.74 -1.15
C VAL A 533 37.11 8.96 -0.94
N VAL A 534 36.44 7.96 -0.36
CA VAL A 534 35.02 8.03 -0.02
C VAL A 534 34.89 8.23 1.48
N ALA A 535 34.31 9.35 1.90
CA ALA A 535 33.98 9.65 3.27
C ALA A 535 32.46 9.63 3.45
N GLU A 536 31.97 8.83 4.39
CA GLU A 536 30.55 8.63 4.66
C GLU A 536 30.29 8.87 6.16
N VAL A 537 29.27 9.67 6.47
CA VAL A 537 28.85 9.99 7.84
C VAL A 537 27.35 9.72 7.95
N TYR A 538 26.98 8.97 8.97
CA TYR A 538 25.60 8.84 9.41
C TYR A 538 25.50 9.24 10.88
N TYR A 539 24.54 10.11 11.19
CA TYR A 539 24.33 10.62 12.54
C TYR A 539 22.84 10.76 12.83
N ALA A 540 22.33 9.91 13.73
CA ALA A 540 20.93 9.89 14.14
C ALA A 540 20.78 9.86 15.68
N PRO A 541 21.17 10.92 16.40
CA PRO A 541 21.33 10.91 17.86
C PRO A 541 20.03 10.70 18.64
N ARG A 542 18.87 10.94 18.01
CA ARG A 542 17.53 10.80 18.58
C ARG A 542 16.54 10.43 17.49
N ALA A 543 15.40 9.86 17.89
CA ALA A 543 14.29 9.62 16.96
C ALA A 543 13.84 10.93 16.31
N GLY A 544 13.67 10.90 14.99
CA GLY A 544 13.28 12.07 14.19
C GLY A 544 14.40 13.08 13.94
N LEU A 545 15.67 12.69 14.06
CA LEU A 545 16.77 13.40 13.41
C LEU A 545 17.67 12.36 12.75
N ASP A 546 17.82 12.42 11.44
CA ASP A 546 18.80 11.65 10.70
C ASP A 546 19.57 12.55 9.72
N ILE A 547 20.89 12.42 9.76
CA ILE A 547 21.82 13.12 8.90
C ILE A 547 22.67 12.07 8.20
N TYR A 548 22.69 12.14 6.88
CA TYR A 548 23.55 11.36 6.02
C TYR A 548 24.37 12.29 5.14
N MET A 549 25.67 12.03 5.04
CA MET A 549 26.59 12.75 4.16
C MET A 549 27.56 11.74 3.54
N GLU A 550 27.77 11.84 2.24
CA GLU A 550 28.78 11.08 1.50
C GLU A 550 29.52 12.02 0.55
N ASP A 551 30.84 11.98 0.61
CA ASP A 551 31.73 12.68 -0.30
C ASP A 551 32.70 11.70 -0.96
N SER A 552 32.80 11.77 -2.29
CA SER A 552 33.74 10.99 -3.10
C SER A 552 34.70 11.95 -3.79
N TYR A 553 35.95 11.97 -3.33
CA TYR A 553 36.96 12.91 -3.80
C TYR A 553 38.16 12.18 -4.39
N ARG A 554 38.53 12.49 -5.63
CA ARG A 554 39.74 11.95 -6.25
C ARG A 554 40.85 12.98 -6.23
N LEU A 555 41.98 12.60 -5.65
CA LEU A 555 43.18 13.45 -5.63
C LEU A 555 43.57 13.88 -7.05
N GLY A 556 43.75 15.18 -7.25
CA GLY A 556 44.11 15.78 -8.55
C GLY A 556 42.94 16.05 -9.50
N ASP A 557 41.88 15.23 -9.48
CA ASP A 557 40.69 15.44 -10.32
C ASP A 557 39.56 16.22 -9.61
N GLY A 558 39.61 16.33 -8.27
CA GLY A 558 38.59 17.01 -7.47
C GLY A 558 37.41 16.11 -7.07
N ASN A 559 36.28 16.76 -6.75
CA ASN A 559 35.05 16.10 -6.31
C ASN A 559 34.42 15.24 -7.42
N LYS A 560 34.02 14.02 -7.10
CA LYS A 560 33.30 13.11 -8.01
C LYS A 560 31.81 13.08 -7.74
N SER A 561 31.45 13.06 -6.46
CA SER A 561 30.08 13.24 -6.01
C SER A 561 30.06 13.69 -4.57
N PHE A 562 29.09 14.54 -4.24
CA PHE A 562 28.73 14.90 -2.88
C PHE A 562 27.22 14.70 -2.73
N VAL A 563 26.79 14.02 -1.67
CA VAL A 563 25.38 13.80 -1.34
C VAL A 563 25.19 14.04 0.14
N SER A 564 24.21 14.86 0.50
CA SER A 564 23.77 15.05 1.88
C SER A 564 22.26 15.03 1.98
N GLN A 565 21.75 14.39 3.03
CA GLN A 565 20.35 14.39 3.40
C GLN A 565 20.23 14.64 4.90
N VAL A 566 19.36 15.56 5.28
CA VAL A 566 18.99 15.84 6.67
C VAL A 566 17.48 15.71 6.76
N ASN A 567 16.99 14.87 7.68
CA ASN A 567 15.58 14.81 8.01
C ASN A 567 15.39 15.08 9.50
N ILE A 568 14.42 15.95 9.79
CA ILE A 568 14.05 16.39 11.14
C ILE A 568 12.55 16.13 11.32
N GLY A 569 12.14 15.64 12.47
CA GLY A 569 10.76 15.27 12.78
C GLY A 569 10.40 13.84 12.38
N GLY A 570 9.11 13.52 12.35
CA GLY A 570 8.60 12.19 12.04
C GLY A 570 7.09 12.16 11.91
N GLY A 571 6.58 11.19 11.15
CA GLY A 571 5.14 11.04 10.89
C GLY A 571 4.59 12.20 10.06
N ASP A 572 3.77 13.06 10.68
CA ASP A 572 3.08 14.17 10.00
C ASP A 572 3.86 15.50 10.03
N ASN A 573 4.79 15.65 10.98
CA ASN A 573 5.58 16.85 11.19
C ASN A 573 7.04 16.54 10.85
N TYR A 574 7.50 16.98 9.69
CA TYR A 574 8.86 16.72 9.23
C TYR A 574 9.41 17.83 8.34
N ILE A 575 10.73 17.97 8.34
CA ILE A 575 11.48 18.81 7.42
C ILE A 575 12.61 17.95 6.88
N GLY A 576 12.65 17.76 5.56
CA GLY A 576 13.73 17.08 4.86
C GLY A 576 14.47 18.07 3.96
N GLY A 577 15.79 18.06 4.01
CA GLY A 577 16.66 18.85 3.15
C GLY A 577 17.75 17.96 2.57
N GLY A 578 17.81 17.89 1.24
CA GLY A 578 18.79 17.11 0.50
C GLY A 578 19.55 17.98 -0.48
N VAL A 579 20.86 17.76 -0.58
CA VAL A 579 21.74 18.45 -1.53
C VAL A 579 22.66 17.42 -2.19
N ALA A 580 22.79 17.48 -3.52
CA ALA A 580 23.70 16.62 -4.26
C ALA A 580 24.44 17.38 -5.38
N ASN A 581 25.70 17.02 -5.61
CA ASN A 581 26.53 17.47 -6.72
C ASN A 581 27.24 16.26 -7.34
N TYR A 582 27.37 16.25 -8.66
CA TYR A 582 27.94 15.13 -9.40
C TYR A 582 28.90 15.63 -10.48
N VAL A 583 29.95 14.86 -10.75
CA VAL A 583 30.96 15.18 -11.78
C VAL A 583 30.38 15.31 -13.20
N THR A 584 29.19 14.74 -13.46
CA THR A 584 28.50 14.85 -14.74
C THR A 584 27.99 16.27 -15.02
N ASP A 585 27.71 17.06 -13.99
CA ASP A 585 27.37 18.48 -14.08
C ASP A 585 27.93 19.21 -12.84
N PRO A 586 29.25 19.50 -12.81
CA PRO A 586 29.93 20.02 -11.63
C PRO A 586 29.39 21.37 -11.14
N ASN A 587 28.82 22.16 -12.06
CA ASN A 587 28.29 23.49 -11.76
C ASN A 587 26.86 23.43 -11.19
N ALA A 588 26.15 22.29 -11.31
CA ALA A 588 24.79 22.16 -10.83
C ALA A 588 24.73 21.47 -9.45
N TRP A 589 24.02 22.11 -8.53
CA TRP A 589 23.66 21.55 -7.23
C TRP A 589 22.17 21.20 -7.25
N VAL A 590 21.85 19.91 -7.10
CA VAL A 590 20.48 19.42 -6.98
C VAL A 590 20.06 19.59 -5.53
N VAL A 591 18.99 20.33 -5.29
CA VAL A 591 18.45 20.55 -3.95
C VAL A 591 17.02 20.02 -3.88
N SER A 592 16.70 19.30 -2.80
CA SER A 592 15.38 18.72 -2.54
C SER A 592 14.94 19.08 -1.13
N ASN A 593 13.87 19.85 -1.00
CA ASN A 593 13.25 20.19 0.27
C ASN A 593 11.88 19.53 0.36
N THR A 594 11.61 18.92 1.51
CA THR A 594 10.31 18.36 1.86
C THR A 594 9.87 18.91 3.20
N PHE A 595 8.58 19.19 3.33
CA PHE A 595 8.00 19.76 4.54
C PHE A 595 6.67 19.08 4.79
N GLY A 596 6.43 18.66 6.03
CA GLY A 596 5.16 18.15 6.53
C GLY A 596 4.83 18.89 7.82
N PHE A 597 3.60 19.38 7.92
CA PHE A 597 3.15 20.15 9.07
C PHE A 597 1.71 19.84 9.44
N ARG A 598 1.50 19.47 10.69
CA ARG A 598 0.23 19.30 11.39
C ARG A 598 0.25 20.25 12.61
N PRO A 599 -0.58 21.31 12.61
CA PRO A 599 -0.50 22.41 13.58
C PRO A 599 -0.53 22.02 15.06
N TRP A 600 -1.34 21.01 15.43
CA TRP A 600 -1.44 20.48 16.79
C TRP A 600 -1.88 19.01 16.76
N LYS A 601 -1.65 18.28 17.87
CA LYS A 601 -2.05 16.87 18.00
C LYS A 601 -3.56 16.74 17.87
N GLY A 602 -4.02 15.86 16.97
CA GLY A 602 -5.44 15.69 16.66
C GLY A 602 -6.02 16.75 15.71
N SER A 603 -5.21 17.69 15.20
CA SER A 603 -5.67 18.61 14.16
C SER A 603 -6.11 17.83 12.93
N GLY A 604 -7.31 18.12 12.45
CA GLY A 604 -7.76 17.64 11.15
C GLY A 604 -7.01 18.28 9.99
N TRP A 605 -6.23 19.35 10.19
CA TRP A 605 -5.42 19.95 9.13
C TRP A 605 -4.01 19.35 9.10
N ARG A 606 -3.51 19.06 7.89
CA ARG A 606 -2.10 18.75 7.64
C ARG A 606 -1.71 19.30 6.27
N ALA A 607 -0.52 19.89 6.15
CA ALA A 607 0.01 20.35 4.88
C ALA A 607 1.33 19.61 4.59
N GLU A 608 1.60 19.38 3.31
CA GLU A 608 2.89 18.91 2.83
C GLU A 608 3.36 19.79 1.67
N ALA A 609 4.66 20.05 1.59
CA ALA A 609 5.28 20.75 0.47
C ALA A 609 6.52 20.01 0.00
N VAL A 610 6.76 20.02 -1.31
CA VAL A 610 7.94 19.46 -1.96
C VAL A 610 8.49 20.48 -2.93
N LEU A 611 9.77 20.83 -2.80
CA LEU A 611 10.45 21.76 -3.70
C LEU A 611 11.76 21.12 -4.16
N ARG A 612 11.90 20.91 -5.46
CA ARG A 612 13.12 20.39 -6.05
C ARG A 612 13.61 21.28 -7.18
N TYR A 613 14.87 21.68 -7.09
CA TYR A 613 15.47 22.65 -8.00
C TYR A 613 16.96 22.40 -8.18
N ARG A 614 17.51 22.95 -9.26
CA ARG A 614 18.95 23.03 -9.49
C ARG A 614 19.42 24.46 -9.25
N ILE A 615 20.50 24.62 -8.51
CA ILE A 615 21.23 25.89 -8.39
C ILE A 615 22.52 25.75 -9.18
N TYR A 616 22.80 26.68 -10.10
CA TYR A 616 24.04 26.71 -10.85
C TYR A 616 25.07 27.64 -10.19
N ALA A 617 26.24 27.11 -9.86
CA ALA A 617 27.37 27.85 -9.33
C ALA A 617 28.28 28.32 -10.48
N TRP A 618 28.70 29.58 -10.45
CA TRP A 618 29.69 30.16 -11.37
C TRP A 618 31.13 30.10 -10.81
N GLY A 619 31.34 29.31 -9.74
CA GLY A 619 32.57 29.27 -8.94
C GLY A 619 32.52 30.18 -7.71
N ASN A 620 33.39 29.93 -6.72
CA ASN A 620 33.54 30.73 -5.49
C ASN A 620 32.25 31.01 -4.72
N PHE A 621 31.34 30.03 -4.60
CA PHE A 621 30.02 30.18 -3.94
C PHE A 621 29.15 31.30 -4.51
N ARG A 622 29.41 31.76 -5.75
CA ARG A 622 28.53 32.67 -6.48
C ARG A 622 27.49 31.84 -7.22
N PHE A 623 26.25 31.93 -6.77
CA PHE A 623 25.12 31.23 -7.37
C PHE A 623 24.44 32.13 -8.39
N GLY A 624 24.25 31.59 -9.59
CA GLY A 624 23.63 32.30 -10.71
C GLY A 624 22.15 31.96 -10.83
N ASP A 625 21.87 30.90 -11.59
CA ASP A 625 20.53 30.52 -12.01
C ASP A 625 19.91 29.45 -11.09
N LEU A 626 18.61 29.59 -10.81
CA LEU A 626 17.82 28.65 -10.02
C LEU A 626 16.68 28.11 -10.87
N ARG A 627 16.71 26.80 -11.15
CA ARG A 627 15.71 26.14 -12.00
C ARG A 627 14.93 25.09 -11.22
N PHE A 628 13.65 25.37 -10.97
CA PHE A 628 12.73 24.38 -10.39
C PHE A 628 12.39 23.30 -11.41
N PHE A 629 12.39 22.05 -10.96
CA PHE A 629 11.90 20.92 -11.75
C PHE A 629 10.75 20.16 -11.06
N GLU A 630 10.51 20.41 -9.77
CA GLU A 630 9.29 19.96 -9.09
C GLU A 630 8.87 20.96 -8.00
N LYS A 631 7.59 21.35 -8.00
CA LYS A 631 6.92 22.07 -6.93
C LYS A 631 5.65 21.31 -6.60
N GLY A 632 5.46 20.97 -5.34
CA GLY A 632 4.30 20.25 -4.87
C GLY A 632 3.78 20.88 -3.60
N PHE A 633 2.47 21.04 -3.49
CA PHE A 633 1.79 21.41 -2.26
C PHE A 633 0.58 20.52 -2.10
N THR A 634 0.46 19.88 -0.94
CA THR A 634 -0.68 19.03 -0.61
C THR A 634 -1.31 19.52 0.69
N LEU A 635 -2.61 19.79 0.69
CA LEU A 635 -3.37 20.15 1.88
C LEU A 635 -4.35 19.03 2.19
N TYR A 636 -4.28 18.54 3.41
CA TYR A 636 -5.14 17.52 3.98
C TYR A 636 -6.08 18.17 4.99
N ARG A 637 -7.36 17.79 4.92
CA ARG A 637 -8.35 18.14 5.93
C ARG A 637 -9.25 16.96 6.26
N ASP A 638 -9.17 16.52 7.50
CA ASP A 638 -10.05 15.55 8.14
C ASP A 638 -11.24 16.32 8.74
N PHE A 639 -12.43 16.12 8.18
CA PHE A 639 -13.69 16.59 8.73
C PHE A 639 -14.31 15.52 9.63
N HIS A 640 -15.43 15.83 10.29
CA HIS A 640 -16.18 14.85 11.07
C HIS A 640 -16.53 13.61 10.23
N ASP A 641 -16.95 13.83 8.97
CA ASP A 641 -17.60 12.83 8.14
C ASP A 641 -16.82 12.39 6.88
N PHE A 642 -15.77 13.14 6.51
CA PHE A 642 -14.99 12.89 5.31
C PHE A 642 -13.57 13.44 5.42
N HIS A 643 -12.68 12.90 4.60
CA HIS A 643 -11.31 13.36 4.41
C HIS A 643 -11.18 14.01 3.04
N THR A 644 -10.49 15.14 2.99
CA THR A 644 -10.13 15.79 1.74
C THR A 644 -8.62 15.91 1.60
N LYS A 645 -8.14 15.74 0.37
CA LYS A 645 -6.76 16.02 -0.02
C LYS A 645 -6.80 16.89 -1.28
N TRP A 646 -6.11 18.02 -1.24
CA TRP A 646 -5.91 18.92 -2.37
C TRP A 646 -4.44 18.88 -2.73
N GLU A 647 -4.11 18.51 -3.95
CA GLU A 647 -2.71 18.42 -4.39
C GLU A 647 -2.51 19.33 -5.60
N LEU A 648 -1.60 20.27 -5.47
CA LEU A 648 -1.12 21.17 -6.50
C LEU A 648 0.30 20.75 -6.84
N LYS A 649 0.57 20.50 -8.12
CA LYS A 649 1.87 19.98 -8.54
C LYS A 649 2.29 20.56 -9.88
N GLU A 650 3.53 21.02 -9.92
CA GLU A 650 4.19 21.52 -11.13
C GLU A 650 5.51 20.75 -11.31
N ARG A 651 5.68 20.11 -12.47
CA ARG A 651 6.92 19.38 -12.82
C ARG A 651 7.52 19.89 -14.12
N SER A 652 8.84 19.75 -14.26
CA SER A 652 9.56 20.02 -15.51
C SER A 652 8.94 19.23 -16.67
N GLY A 653 8.71 19.89 -17.80
CA GLY A 653 7.93 19.35 -18.92
C GLY A 653 6.51 19.92 -19.04
N GLY A 654 6.19 21.00 -18.30
CA GLY A 654 4.92 21.73 -18.44
C GLY A 654 3.74 21.06 -17.75
N VAL A 655 3.97 20.19 -16.78
CA VAL A 655 2.89 19.44 -16.12
C VAL A 655 2.42 20.23 -14.91
N LYS A 656 1.30 20.96 -15.04
CA LYS A 656 0.55 21.55 -13.93
C LYS A 656 -0.68 20.72 -13.62
N GLU A 657 -0.83 20.34 -12.37
CA GLU A 657 -1.92 19.49 -11.90
C GLU A 657 -2.61 20.06 -10.69
N PHE A 658 -3.92 19.83 -10.67
CA PHE A 658 -4.73 19.91 -9.47
C PHE A 658 -5.48 18.60 -9.27
N PHE A 659 -5.28 17.95 -8.12
CA PHE A 659 -6.11 16.84 -7.67
C PHE A 659 -7.01 17.28 -6.53
N PHE A 660 -8.27 16.87 -6.62
CA PHE A 660 -9.23 16.94 -5.52
C PHE A 660 -9.64 15.52 -5.15
N TYR A 661 -9.24 15.10 -3.96
CA TYR A 661 -9.66 13.82 -3.39
C TYR A 661 -10.65 14.07 -2.26
N LEU A 662 -11.78 13.39 -2.30
CA LEU A 662 -12.80 13.35 -1.26
C LEU A 662 -13.10 11.89 -0.94
N SER A 663 -12.83 11.48 0.30
CA SER A 663 -13.20 10.16 0.81
C SER A 663 -14.13 10.31 1.99
N LEU A 664 -15.28 9.66 1.95
CA LEU A 664 -16.17 9.61 3.12
C LEU A 664 -15.55 8.70 4.18
N LYS A 665 -15.64 9.07 5.46
CA LYS A 665 -15.17 8.20 6.56
C LYS A 665 -15.90 6.87 6.61
N MET A 666 -17.11 6.80 6.07
CA MET A 666 -17.79 5.52 5.87
C MET A 666 -16.98 4.56 4.98
N ASN A 667 -16.09 5.04 4.11
CA ASN A 667 -15.27 4.18 3.26
C ASN A 667 -13.94 3.81 3.93
N ASP A 668 -13.64 4.37 5.11
CA ASP A 668 -12.46 3.96 5.85
C ASP A 668 -12.64 2.49 6.24
N PRO A 669 -11.65 1.65 5.92
CA PRO A 669 -11.77 0.24 6.19
C PRO A 669 -11.89 0.04 7.70
N ALA A 670 -12.95 -0.65 8.13
CA ALA A 670 -13.15 -1.00 9.54
C ALA A 670 -11.99 -1.86 10.12
N ARG A 671 -11.11 -2.38 9.24
CA ARG A 671 -9.93 -3.19 9.56
C ARG A 671 -8.82 -2.90 8.54
N ARG A 672 -7.59 -2.63 9.01
CA ARG A 672 -6.41 -2.46 8.15
C ARG A 672 -6.26 -3.70 7.24
N ASP A 673 -6.26 -3.48 5.93
CA ASP A 673 -6.15 -4.59 4.95
C ASP A 673 -4.70 -5.03 4.84
N ASP A 674 -4.36 -6.09 5.57
CA ASP A 674 -3.02 -6.68 5.63
C ASP A 674 -2.52 -7.19 4.27
N LEU A 675 -3.43 -7.60 3.39
CA LEU A 675 -3.12 -8.05 2.03
C LEU A 675 -2.66 -6.87 1.17
N GLU A 676 -3.40 -5.75 1.20
CA GLU A 676 -2.99 -4.53 0.50
C GLU A 676 -1.73 -3.93 1.07
N GLU A 677 -1.60 -3.85 2.41
CA GLU A 677 -0.43 -3.26 3.03
C GLU A 677 0.86 -4.01 2.63
N LYS A 678 0.82 -5.35 2.66
CA LYS A 678 1.98 -6.17 2.27
C LYS A 678 2.22 -6.19 0.77
N SER A 679 1.18 -6.23 -0.05
CA SER A 679 1.33 -6.10 -1.50
C SER A 679 1.96 -4.75 -1.87
N ARG A 680 1.47 -3.65 -1.28
CA ARG A 680 2.01 -2.30 -1.46
C ARG A 680 3.49 -2.22 -1.06
N GLN A 681 3.84 -2.66 0.15
CA GLN A 681 5.22 -2.64 0.63
C GLN A 681 6.18 -3.43 -0.28
N PHE A 682 5.71 -4.52 -0.87
CA PHE A 682 6.54 -5.39 -1.70
C PHE A 682 6.66 -4.91 -3.15
N TRP A 683 5.55 -4.55 -3.79
CA TRP A 683 5.50 -4.25 -5.23
C TRP A 683 5.58 -2.76 -5.55
N ARG A 684 5.09 -1.90 -4.65
CA ARG A 684 4.96 -0.45 -4.88
C ARG A 684 5.22 0.33 -3.59
N PRO A 685 6.44 0.23 -3.03
CA PRO A 685 6.77 0.80 -1.72
C PRO A 685 6.64 2.33 -1.66
N TRP A 686 6.58 3.00 -2.82
CA TRP A 686 6.38 4.44 -2.92
C TRP A 686 4.93 4.89 -2.71
N ARG A 687 3.91 4.03 -2.88
CA ARG A 687 2.51 4.40 -2.63
C ARG A 687 2.34 4.71 -1.13
N LYS A 688 1.70 5.82 -0.78
CA LYS A 688 1.40 6.16 0.63
C LYS A 688 0.29 5.26 1.19
N GLU A 689 0.13 5.23 2.51
CA GLU A 689 -1.01 4.54 3.14
C GLU A 689 -2.33 5.18 2.67
N GLY A 690 -3.31 4.35 2.28
CA GLY A 690 -4.58 4.80 1.71
C GLY A 690 -4.55 5.09 0.19
N GLU A 691 -3.39 5.08 -0.46
CA GLU A 691 -3.30 5.19 -1.92
C GLU A 691 -3.62 3.86 -2.60
N VAL A 692 -4.75 3.82 -3.29
CA VAL A 692 -5.26 2.60 -3.93
C VAL A 692 -4.55 2.28 -5.25
N ARG A 693 -3.95 3.30 -5.89
CA ARG A 693 -3.25 3.23 -7.18
C ARG A 693 -2.14 4.29 -7.26
N ASP A 694 -1.26 4.15 -8.27
CA ASP A 694 -0.23 5.14 -8.61
C ASP A 694 -0.79 6.41 -9.28
#